data_AF-A0A2N9NGU8-F1
#
_entry.id   AF-A0A2N9NGU8-F1
#
_cell.length_a   1.000
_cell.length_b   1.000
_cell.length_c   1.000
_cell.angle_alpha   90.00
_cell.angle_beta   90.00
_cell.angle_gamma   90.00
#
_symmetry.space_group_name_H-M   'P 1'
#
loop_
_entity.id
_entity.type
_entity.pdbx_description
1 polymer ?
#
loop_
_entity_poly.entity_id
_entity_poly.type
_entity_poly.pdbx_seq_one_letter_code
_entity_poly.pdbx_strand_id
1 'polypeptide(L)'
;MPRATRGKQYPGGKWQSWIGEGSMKARVLSGWFIRAVLISAVFAVSADVLSPVRAQTAPAPALLKIAPLKYRQRTLASGLTVLSIENHRSPTVAIQVWYHVGGKDDPAGRSGFAHLFEHIMFKSTKNQKSENFDRLTEDVGGANNAFTQEDVTVYHETVPSNYLETLLWAEADRMANLSVNEANFVSERAVVEEEFRQSVLARPYGRLGELYVDQNSFVAHPYKRGVIGSIADLDSATLEDVRKFHETYYRPDNATLIVSGDFDPARLDAWVDRYFGRIAKPATEILRVTVTEPARTKEARFNTTGPNVPLPATAITYLLPPRRSDDTDALRVTGVILGRGESSRMNQSLVYRQQIAANASAYADLRDDAGLFDLTIITAGGKSAADAEKAALAELDKLKAEPVAAAELDKARNILLSEVLGARETAEGQAFALGEAAVSFGDPERVNTDIARLQAVTAADVQRVAQKYFTPQNRVVIRYENGNEEQGGQSHAQKAAPATTPEAFTPQETPPAPAAPRPVTFPRPIEKKLPNGVRVVVVPRPGTGLVSVAAGVKAGSVFDPNVAAGLADFTASLLTRGTKTHTAPQIAETVEALGGSLSSAAGWDGANVSLWSLSSHLGEALPIFAEVLRRPAFAPEEIERLRSEKLDELAVSLRSPGTLARLAAARVVFGDSGYGHSPGGTPETIKALDAGEINRFYQSRYQPQNTVLVFGGDITPDAAFAYATKHFSDWTVLGVAALPAPTPAEPQKGGRVVVVDKPDAGQAAVCLARPTIRRADKAYAVGRVANGVLGEGYSSRLNQEIRIKRGLSYGASSGLGARKDSGLFSASAQTRNDAAPEVVTLLKAELTRLATEAVAASELVPRKAALSGNYARALERGAGLVSALLSLTDCDLPLSSLNDYLPQVQKVTAPQIQRFAAKNLGASDASIIIVGDGRQFLPELKKRFPNAEVIPADKLDLNKAVPFKP
;
A
#
# COMPACT_ATOMS: atom_id res chain seq x y z
N MET A 1 36.64 -20.17 -37.14
CA MET A 1 37.82 -20.82 -37.77
C MET A 1 38.63 -21.52 -36.68
N PRO A 2 39.44 -22.56 -36.95
CA PRO A 2 39.32 -23.60 -37.98
C PRO A 2 39.66 -25.05 -37.49
N ARG A 3 39.09 -26.09 -38.14
CA ARG A 3 39.53 -27.52 -38.14
C ARG A 3 39.43 -28.26 -36.77
N ALA A 4 39.33 -29.60 -36.67
CA ALA A 4 39.44 -30.73 -37.60
C ALA A 4 38.50 -31.90 -37.12
N THR A 5 38.26 -33.06 -37.77
CA THR A 5 38.77 -33.68 -39.02
C THR A 5 37.69 -34.55 -39.75
N ARG A 6 38.08 -35.68 -40.37
CA ARG A 6 37.33 -36.69 -41.17
C ARG A 6 37.08 -37.99 -40.35
N GLY A 7 36.18 -38.92 -40.69
CA GLY A 7 35.23 -39.04 -41.81
C GLY A 7 34.80 -40.51 -42.10
N LYS A 8 34.08 -40.76 -43.22
CA LYS A 8 33.43 -42.04 -43.69
C LYS A 8 32.03 -42.33 -43.09
N GLN A 9 31.05 -42.98 -43.76
CA GLN A 9 30.82 -43.30 -45.20
C GLN A 9 29.30 -43.55 -45.47
N TYR A 10 28.84 -43.36 -46.71
CA TYR A 10 27.48 -43.70 -47.24
C TYR A 10 27.46 -45.08 -47.93
N PRO A 11 26.28 -45.73 -48.18
CA PRO A 11 25.62 -45.62 -49.51
C PRO A 11 24.07 -45.84 -49.63
N GLY A 12 23.45 -45.24 -50.67
CA GLY A 12 22.15 -45.63 -51.30
C GLY A 12 20.85 -45.00 -50.71
N GLY A 13 19.83 -44.57 -51.47
CA GLY A 13 19.54 -44.49 -52.93
C GLY A 13 18.02 -44.65 -53.22
N LYS A 14 17.37 -44.30 -54.36
CA LYS A 14 17.68 -43.47 -55.57
C LYS A 14 16.38 -43.36 -56.46
N TRP A 15 16.38 -42.60 -57.58
CA TRP A 15 15.33 -42.53 -58.67
C TRP A 15 14.05 -41.70 -58.34
N GLN A 16 13.57 -40.68 -59.11
CA GLN A 16 13.10 -40.48 -60.52
C GLN A 16 11.58 -40.75 -60.74
N SER A 17 10.80 -40.13 -61.66
CA SER A 17 10.76 -38.79 -62.33
C SER A 17 9.51 -38.70 -63.28
N TRP A 18 9.34 -37.61 -64.08
CA TRP A 18 8.33 -37.34 -65.16
C TRP A 18 6.98 -36.69 -64.77
N ILE A 19 6.21 -36.03 -65.68
CA ILE A 19 6.47 -34.87 -66.60
C ILE A 19 5.19 -34.41 -67.35
N GLY A 20 5.09 -33.10 -67.67
CA GLY A 20 4.23 -32.49 -68.73
C GLY A 20 2.79 -32.10 -68.34
N GLU A 21 2.07 -31.18 -69.01
CA GLU A 21 2.36 -30.10 -70.01
C GLU A 21 1.13 -29.15 -70.04
N GLY A 22 1.13 -27.88 -70.50
CA GLY A 22 2.16 -26.96 -71.01
C GLY A 22 1.55 -25.64 -71.56
N SER A 23 2.40 -24.69 -72.02
CA SER A 23 2.06 -23.45 -72.79
C SER A 23 1.34 -22.28 -72.05
N MET A 24 1.43 -20.98 -72.41
CA MET A 24 2.36 -20.21 -73.29
C MET A 24 2.23 -18.66 -73.10
N LYS A 25 3.36 -17.91 -73.18
CA LYS A 25 3.50 -16.48 -73.66
C LYS A 25 2.78 -15.33 -72.89
N ALA A 26 3.10 -14.03 -73.03
CA ALA A 26 4.38 -13.33 -73.27
C ALA A 26 4.28 -11.78 -73.06
N ARG A 27 5.38 -11.14 -72.59
CA ARG A 27 5.94 -9.78 -72.91
C ARG A 27 5.08 -8.48 -73.02
N VAL A 28 5.55 -7.45 -72.26
CA VAL A 28 5.90 -6.06 -72.68
C VAL A 28 4.86 -4.89 -72.54
N LEU A 29 5.43 -3.66 -72.50
CA LEU A 29 5.00 -2.36 -71.96
C LEU A 29 4.16 -1.45 -72.90
N SER A 30 3.70 -0.31 -72.33
CA SER A 30 3.19 0.94 -72.94
C SER A 30 1.74 0.93 -73.49
N GLY A 31 1.01 2.06 -73.58
CA GLY A 31 1.36 3.48 -73.39
C GLY A 31 0.18 4.38 -72.94
N TRP A 32 0.20 5.70 -73.25
CA TRP A 32 -0.67 6.74 -72.65
C TRP A 32 -1.73 7.37 -73.59
N PHE A 33 -2.74 8.02 -72.96
CA PHE A 33 -3.41 9.30 -73.33
C PHE A 33 -4.67 9.43 -74.26
N ILE A 34 -5.64 10.22 -73.75
CA ILE A 34 -6.37 11.38 -74.37
C ILE A 34 -7.73 11.21 -75.13
N ARG A 35 -8.79 11.83 -74.53
CA ARG A 35 -10.00 12.52 -75.09
C ARG A 35 -11.02 11.74 -75.97
N ALA A 36 -12.31 12.13 -76.15
CA ALA A 36 -13.30 12.95 -75.37
C ALA A 36 -14.69 12.96 -76.11
N VAL A 37 -15.69 13.70 -75.57
CA VAL A 37 -16.89 14.32 -76.24
C VAL A 37 -18.25 13.55 -76.29
N LEU A 38 -19.15 13.95 -75.36
CA LEU A 38 -20.59 14.34 -75.47
C LEU A 38 -21.68 13.53 -76.21
N ILE A 39 -22.82 13.34 -75.53
CA ILE A 39 -24.25 13.68 -75.85
C ILE A 39 -25.16 12.82 -74.93
N SER A 40 -26.34 13.18 -74.40
CA SER A 40 -27.00 14.42 -73.92
C SER A 40 -28.54 14.27 -74.03
N ALA A 41 -29.20 13.74 -72.99
CA ALA A 41 -30.67 13.80 -72.76
C ALA A 41 -30.93 13.35 -71.29
N VAL A 42 -31.15 14.22 -70.31
CA VAL A 42 -32.35 15.06 -70.03
C VAL A 42 -33.59 14.25 -69.67
N PHE A 43 -33.82 14.10 -68.36
CA PHE A 43 -35.10 14.40 -67.70
C PHE A 43 -34.79 14.83 -66.24
N ALA A 44 -35.63 15.69 -65.65
CA ALA A 44 -35.42 16.26 -64.31
C ALA A 44 -36.58 15.93 -63.38
N VAL A 45 -36.31 15.83 -62.07
CA VAL A 45 -37.23 16.11 -60.95
C VAL A 45 -36.47 16.03 -59.61
N SER A 46 -36.92 16.81 -58.61
CA SER A 46 -36.50 16.78 -57.19
C SER A 46 -35.00 16.96 -56.87
N ALA A 47 -34.58 18.22 -56.70
CA ALA A 47 -33.40 18.56 -55.92
C ALA A 47 -33.80 18.80 -54.45
N ASP A 48 -34.01 17.73 -53.69
CA ASP A 48 -34.30 17.82 -52.24
C ASP A 48 -33.82 16.55 -51.49
N VAL A 49 -33.57 16.67 -50.19
CA VAL A 49 -33.10 15.58 -49.29
C VAL A 49 -31.73 14.97 -49.65
N LEU A 50 -30.68 15.81 -49.67
CA LEU A 50 -29.34 15.39 -49.23
C LEU A 50 -28.92 16.17 -47.98
N SER A 51 -29.63 15.91 -46.87
CA SER A 51 -29.23 16.39 -45.55
C SER A 51 -27.85 15.81 -45.20
N PRO A 52 -26.85 16.64 -44.86
CA PRO A 52 -25.60 16.10 -44.33
C PRO A 52 -25.90 15.39 -43.02
N VAL A 53 -25.42 14.15 -42.87
CA VAL A 53 -25.42 13.46 -41.58
C VAL A 53 -24.46 14.22 -40.67
N ARG A 54 -25.01 15.17 -39.90
CA ARG A 54 -24.32 15.76 -38.76
C ARG A 54 -23.92 14.61 -37.85
N ALA A 55 -22.63 14.31 -37.80
CA ALA A 55 -22.09 13.50 -36.72
C ALA A 55 -22.54 14.16 -35.41
N GLN A 56 -23.38 13.46 -34.65
CA GLN A 56 -23.74 13.90 -33.31
C GLN A 56 -22.48 13.76 -32.47
N THR A 57 -21.77 14.88 -32.29
CA THR A 57 -20.75 15.01 -31.25
C THR A 57 -21.39 14.58 -29.95
N ALA A 58 -20.90 13.49 -29.36
CA ALA A 58 -21.35 13.07 -28.05
C ALA A 58 -21.28 14.27 -27.09
N PRO A 59 -22.30 14.50 -26.24
CA PRO A 59 -22.28 15.63 -25.32
C PRO A 59 -21.02 15.52 -24.45
N ALA A 60 -20.25 16.61 -24.36
CA ALA A 60 -19.05 16.63 -23.54
C ALA A 60 -19.39 16.20 -22.10
N PRO A 61 -18.57 15.33 -21.46
CA PRO A 61 -18.88 14.80 -20.15
C PRO A 61 -19.14 15.95 -19.15
N ALA A 62 -20.22 15.83 -18.40
CA ALA A 62 -20.64 16.89 -17.49
C ALA A 62 -19.61 17.04 -16.36
N LEU A 63 -18.94 18.19 -16.32
CA LEU A 63 -17.88 18.48 -15.34
C LEU A 63 -18.35 18.16 -13.91
N LEU A 64 -17.54 17.38 -13.20
CA LEU A 64 -17.79 16.96 -11.83
C LEU A 64 -17.79 18.18 -10.91
N LYS A 65 -18.95 18.49 -10.32
CA LYS A 65 -19.14 19.58 -9.36
C LYS A 65 -19.30 19.02 -7.96
N ILE A 66 -18.31 19.27 -7.12
CA ILE A 66 -18.28 18.87 -5.71
C ILE A 66 -18.51 20.12 -4.84
N ALA A 67 -19.15 19.96 -3.69
CA ALA A 67 -19.30 21.07 -2.75
C ALA A 67 -17.92 21.48 -2.21
N PRO A 68 -17.56 22.78 -2.21
CA PRO A 68 -16.27 23.23 -1.71
C PRO A 68 -16.12 22.95 -0.22
N LEU A 69 -14.90 22.59 0.20
CA LEU A 69 -14.52 22.50 1.60
C LEU A 69 -14.51 23.91 2.18
N LYS A 70 -15.37 24.13 3.17
CA LYS A 70 -15.44 25.38 3.93
C LYS A 70 -14.34 25.39 4.98
N TYR A 71 -13.19 25.95 4.65
CA TYR A 71 -12.12 26.17 5.61
C TYR A 71 -12.17 27.58 6.21
N ARG A 72 -11.55 27.75 7.37
CA ARG A 72 -11.19 29.06 7.96
C ARG A 72 -9.67 29.21 7.93
N GLN A 73 -9.19 30.46 7.88
CA GLN A 73 -7.78 30.80 7.96
C GLN A 73 -7.59 32.00 8.89
N ARG A 74 -6.57 31.92 9.75
CA ARG A 74 -6.05 33.03 10.54
C ARG A 74 -4.54 32.87 10.75
N THR A 75 -3.83 33.95 11.05
CA THR A 75 -2.41 33.92 11.40
C THR A 75 -2.23 34.60 12.75
N LEU A 76 -1.45 33.98 13.64
CA LEU A 76 -1.18 34.51 14.97
C LEU A 76 -0.06 35.56 14.93
N ALA A 77 0.05 36.38 15.98
CA ALA A 77 1.16 37.35 16.12
C ALA A 77 2.55 36.69 16.15
N SER A 78 2.60 35.38 16.47
CA SER A 78 3.81 34.54 16.39
C SER A 78 4.22 34.18 14.96
N GLY A 79 3.38 34.44 13.96
CA GLY A 79 3.54 34.02 12.57
C GLY A 79 2.92 32.66 12.23
N LEU A 80 2.49 31.88 13.23
CA LEU A 80 1.80 30.60 13.01
C LEU A 80 0.52 30.81 12.20
N THR A 81 0.45 30.16 11.03
CA THR A 81 -0.80 30.09 10.26
C THR A 81 -1.65 28.94 10.78
N VAL A 82 -2.96 29.19 10.92
CA VAL A 82 -3.93 28.25 11.48
C VAL A 82 -5.08 28.10 10.48
N LEU A 83 -5.32 26.87 10.07
CA LEU A 83 -6.34 26.46 9.11
C LEU A 83 -7.32 25.48 9.76
N SER A 84 -8.61 25.55 9.45
CA SER A 84 -9.56 24.58 10.01
C SER A 84 -10.78 24.27 9.16
N ILE A 85 -11.27 23.02 9.24
CA ILE A 85 -12.46 22.49 8.53
C ILE A 85 -13.41 21.83 9.53
N GLU A 86 -14.58 22.42 9.72
CA GLU A 86 -15.64 21.93 10.62
C GLU A 86 -16.48 20.82 9.96
N ASN A 87 -16.51 19.61 10.54
CA ASN A 87 -17.15 18.43 9.94
C ASN A 87 -17.60 17.39 11.00
N HIS A 88 -18.87 17.42 11.39
CA HIS A 88 -19.45 16.52 12.41
C HIS A 88 -19.86 15.11 11.90
N ARG A 89 -19.39 14.63 10.73
CA ARG A 89 -19.79 13.32 10.17
C ARG A 89 -19.33 12.12 11.00
N SER A 90 -18.27 12.29 11.79
CA SER A 90 -17.68 11.30 12.70
C SER A 90 -17.25 12.02 13.99
N PRO A 91 -17.33 11.43 15.19
CA PRO A 91 -16.88 12.06 16.44
C PRO A 91 -15.34 12.00 16.59
N THR A 92 -14.63 12.42 15.54
CA THR A 92 -13.18 12.39 15.39
C THR A 92 -12.69 13.75 14.94
N VAL A 93 -11.45 14.07 15.30
CA VAL A 93 -10.74 15.26 14.82
C VAL A 93 -9.34 14.86 14.41
N ALA A 94 -8.89 15.41 13.29
CA ALA A 94 -7.52 15.37 12.84
C ALA A 94 -6.84 16.71 13.16
N ILE A 95 -5.62 16.63 13.65
CA ILE A 95 -4.71 17.74 13.94
C ILE A 95 -3.45 17.48 13.12
N GLN A 96 -2.86 18.52 12.55
CA GLN A 96 -1.59 18.43 11.83
C GLN A 96 -0.75 19.67 12.09
N VAL A 97 0.57 19.50 12.25
CA VAL A 97 1.52 20.60 12.24
C VAL A 97 2.53 20.36 11.12
N TRP A 98 2.45 21.20 10.09
CA TRP A 98 3.33 21.20 8.93
C TRP A 98 4.45 22.20 9.17
N TYR A 99 5.69 21.73 9.28
CA TYR A 99 6.88 22.59 9.29
C TYR A 99 7.45 22.68 7.87
N HIS A 100 7.74 23.90 7.42
CA HIS A 100 8.35 24.18 6.12
C HIS A 100 9.87 23.96 6.23
N VAL A 101 10.26 22.70 6.39
CA VAL A 101 11.64 22.19 6.46
C VAL A 101 11.66 20.72 6.05
N GLY A 102 12.59 20.32 5.19
CA GLY A 102 12.72 18.92 4.74
C GLY A 102 14.17 18.53 4.47
N GLY A 103 14.37 17.37 3.82
CA GLY A 103 15.71 16.84 3.52
C GLY A 103 16.61 17.77 2.69
N LYS A 104 16.06 18.78 2.00
CA LYS A 104 16.87 19.82 1.33
C LYS A 104 17.61 20.73 2.31
N ASP A 105 17.03 20.97 3.48
CA ASP A 105 17.53 21.93 4.48
C ASP A 105 18.62 21.34 5.40
N ASP A 106 18.86 20.02 5.32
CA ASP A 106 19.93 19.29 6.01
C ASP A 106 21.32 19.94 5.77
N PRO A 107 22.18 20.12 6.79
CA PRO A 107 23.49 20.73 6.59
C PRO A 107 24.42 19.87 5.70
N ALA A 108 25.43 20.49 5.10
CA ALA A 108 26.39 19.79 4.24
C ALA A 108 27.24 18.79 5.05
N GLY A 109 27.25 17.51 4.64
CA GLY A 109 27.86 16.41 5.41
C GLY A 109 27.10 16.04 6.68
N ARG A 110 25.80 16.37 6.75
CA ARG A 110 24.87 16.10 7.86
C ARG A 110 23.47 15.75 7.33
N SER A 111 23.40 14.85 6.35
CA SER A 111 22.13 14.33 5.83
C SER A 111 21.41 13.40 6.82
N GLY A 112 20.08 13.35 6.70
CA GLY A 112 19.18 12.66 7.62
C GLY A 112 18.69 13.53 8.79
N PHE A 113 18.89 14.85 8.76
CA PHE A 113 18.63 15.74 9.90
C PHE A 113 17.15 16.07 10.07
N ALA A 114 16.44 16.40 8.99
CA ALA A 114 14.99 16.62 9.03
C ALA A 114 14.25 15.36 9.53
N HIS A 115 14.63 14.18 9.01
CA HIS A 115 14.10 12.88 9.44
C HIS A 115 14.52 12.53 10.88
N LEU A 116 15.75 12.81 11.31
CA LEU A 116 16.14 12.64 12.72
C LEU A 116 15.28 13.52 13.66
N PHE A 117 14.88 14.71 13.22
CA PHE A 117 13.97 15.55 13.99
C PHE A 117 12.54 15.02 14.07
N GLU A 118 12.06 14.32 13.04
CA GLU A 118 10.82 13.55 13.07
C GLU A 118 10.77 12.62 14.30
N HIS A 119 11.86 11.87 14.55
CA HIS A 119 11.97 10.95 15.69
C HIS A 119 12.20 11.67 17.03
N ILE A 120 13.03 12.72 17.06
CA ILE A 120 13.33 13.49 18.29
C ILE A 120 12.07 14.22 18.81
N MET A 121 11.18 14.67 17.92
CA MET A 121 9.94 15.38 18.28
C MET A 121 8.90 14.52 19.02
N PHE A 122 9.05 13.18 19.05
CA PHE A 122 8.24 12.27 19.88
C PHE A 122 8.86 11.95 21.25
N LYS A 123 9.97 12.62 21.63
CA LYS A 123 10.62 12.43 22.94
C LYS A 123 10.04 13.34 24.01
N SER A 124 10.90 13.95 24.81
CA SER A 124 10.51 14.76 25.94
C SER A 124 10.42 16.23 25.59
N THR A 125 9.57 16.94 26.32
CA THR A 125 9.55 18.40 26.43
C THR A 125 9.88 18.77 27.89
N LYS A 126 9.60 20.01 28.32
CA LYS A 126 9.59 20.40 29.74
C LYS A 126 8.36 19.85 30.50
N ASN A 127 7.29 19.49 29.79
CA ASN A 127 6.00 19.08 30.37
C ASN A 127 5.56 17.65 30.00
N GLN A 128 6.27 17.02 29.08
CA GLN A 128 6.03 15.65 28.61
C GLN A 128 7.32 14.83 28.68
N LYS A 129 7.22 13.56 29.13
CA LYS A 129 8.30 12.57 28.99
C LYS A 129 8.28 11.98 27.58
N SER A 130 9.36 11.33 27.16
CA SER A 130 9.34 10.44 25.99
C SER A 130 8.18 9.45 26.08
N GLU A 131 7.60 9.09 24.93
CA GLU A 131 6.37 8.28 24.79
C GLU A 131 5.07 8.95 25.29
N ASN A 132 5.09 10.08 26.00
CA ASN A 132 3.84 10.71 26.47
C ASN A 132 2.94 11.11 25.30
N PHE A 133 3.51 11.57 24.18
CA PHE A 133 2.74 11.99 23.01
C PHE A 133 2.01 10.81 22.34
N ASP A 134 2.71 9.68 22.21
CA ASP A 134 2.12 8.41 21.78
C ASP A 134 1.00 7.97 22.71
N ARG A 135 1.15 8.18 24.02
CA ARG A 135 0.12 7.81 25.00
C ARG A 135 -1.08 8.77 24.98
N LEU A 136 -0.86 10.08 24.78
CA LEU A 136 -1.96 11.04 24.61
C LEU A 136 -2.80 10.76 23.34
N THR A 137 -2.29 9.96 22.41
CA THR A 137 -3.00 9.53 21.19
C THR A 137 -3.44 8.06 21.20
N GLU A 138 -2.55 7.07 21.31
CA GLU A 138 -2.90 5.63 21.34
C GLU A 138 -3.82 5.27 22.51
N ASP A 139 -3.49 5.70 23.75
CA ASP A 139 -4.22 5.26 24.96
C ASP A 139 -5.66 5.81 25.01
N VAL A 140 -6.00 6.77 24.14
CA VAL A 140 -7.33 7.39 24.06
C VAL A 140 -8.14 6.91 22.85
N GLY A 141 -7.60 6.01 22.04
CA GLY A 141 -8.23 5.57 20.79
C GLY A 141 -7.91 6.48 19.59
N GLY A 142 -6.94 7.37 19.73
CA GLY A 142 -6.35 8.07 18.60
C GLY A 142 -5.42 7.21 17.76
N ALA A 143 -4.72 7.88 16.85
CA ALA A 143 -3.47 7.48 16.25
C ALA A 143 -2.63 8.75 16.07
N ASN A 144 -1.31 8.63 16.07
CA ASN A 144 -0.40 9.65 15.58
C ASN A 144 0.55 9.02 14.57
N ASN A 145 1.17 9.85 13.73
CA ASN A 145 2.41 9.54 13.04
C ASN A 145 3.08 10.85 12.58
N ALA A 146 4.22 10.77 11.92
CA ALA A 146 4.79 11.86 11.15
C ALA A 146 5.35 11.36 9.81
N PHE A 147 5.84 12.29 8.99
CA PHE A 147 6.74 12.00 7.88
C PHE A 147 7.56 13.24 7.50
N THR A 148 8.77 13.01 7.03
CA THR A 148 9.62 13.99 6.34
C THR A 148 9.62 13.72 4.83
N GLN A 149 9.50 14.79 4.05
CA GLN A 149 9.78 14.85 2.61
C GLN A 149 10.97 15.79 2.37
N GLU A 150 11.29 16.05 1.11
CA GLU A 150 12.41 16.90 0.73
C GLU A 150 12.22 18.37 1.14
N ASP A 151 10.96 18.82 1.26
CA ASP A 151 10.59 20.21 1.52
C ASP A 151 9.83 20.46 2.84
N VAL A 152 9.21 19.42 3.42
CA VAL A 152 8.31 19.53 4.58
C VAL A 152 8.50 18.39 5.58
N THR A 153 8.25 18.67 6.85
CA THR A 153 8.11 17.67 7.91
C THR A 153 6.75 17.86 8.56
N VAL A 154 5.91 16.82 8.52
CA VAL A 154 4.50 16.89 8.90
C VAL A 154 4.23 15.90 10.02
N TYR A 155 3.74 16.42 11.15
CA TYR A 155 3.22 15.61 12.24
C TYR A 155 1.69 15.60 12.15
N HIS A 156 1.06 14.45 12.38
CA HIS A 156 -0.40 14.31 12.28
C HIS A 156 -0.99 13.35 13.30
N GLU A 157 -2.11 13.79 13.89
CA GLU A 157 -2.84 13.08 14.93
C GLU A 157 -4.31 12.95 14.53
N THR A 158 -4.92 11.78 14.70
CA THR A 158 -6.38 11.60 14.54
C THR A 158 -6.97 11.00 15.81
N VAL A 159 -7.63 11.81 16.63
CA VAL A 159 -8.16 11.47 17.97
C VAL A 159 -9.69 11.57 18.03
N PRO A 160 -10.36 10.96 19.03
CA PRO A 160 -11.76 11.26 19.30
C PRO A 160 -11.93 12.75 19.64
N SER A 161 -12.97 13.41 19.11
CA SER A 161 -13.12 14.87 19.17
C SER A 161 -13.04 15.50 20.56
N ASN A 162 -13.41 14.74 21.61
CA ASN A 162 -13.37 15.22 23.00
C ASN A 162 -11.94 15.40 23.56
N TYR A 163 -10.90 14.99 22.83
CA TYR A 163 -9.47 15.18 23.17
C TYR A 163 -8.81 16.37 22.46
N LEU A 164 -9.54 17.18 21.68
CA LEU A 164 -8.95 18.29 20.90
C LEU A 164 -8.14 19.28 21.77
N GLU A 165 -8.68 19.75 22.89
CA GLU A 165 -7.96 20.68 23.80
C GLU A 165 -6.67 20.05 24.35
N THR A 166 -6.71 18.75 24.67
CA THR A 166 -5.59 17.96 25.19
C THR A 166 -4.42 17.93 24.20
N LEU A 167 -4.69 17.74 22.91
CA LEU A 167 -3.65 17.67 21.87
C LEU A 167 -3.22 19.05 21.38
N LEU A 168 -4.09 20.06 21.36
CA LEU A 168 -3.67 21.45 21.07
C LEU A 168 -2.68 21.99 22.12
N TRP A 169 -2.84 21.61 23.40
CA TRP A 169 -1.82 21.87 24.41
C TRP A 169 -0.53 21.09 24.13
N ALA A 170 -0.62 19.80 23.78
CA ALA A 170 0.53 18.94 23.56
C ALA A 170 1.38 19.38 22.34
N GLU A 171 0.75 19.85 21.27
CA GLU A 171 1.41 20.47 20.11
C GLU A 171 2.14 21.75 20.47
N ALA A 172 1.46 22.67 21.14
CA ALA A 172 2.06 23.94 21.53
C ALA A 172 3.25 23.72 22.49
N ASP A 173 3.16 22.71 23.35
CA ASP A 173 4.26 22.29 24.22
C ASP A 173 5.40 21.60 23.46
N ARG A 174 5.09 20.74 22.47
CA ARG A 174 6.07 20.14 21.54
C ARG A 174 6.86 21.23 20.80
N MET A 175 6.16 22.22 20.23
CA MET A 175 6.77 23.36 19.53
C MET A 175 7.58 24.30 20.46
N ALA A 176 7.12 24.55 21.69
CA ALA A 176 7.73 25.57 22.57
C ALA A 176 8.80 25.02 23.53
N ASN A 177 8.77 23.72 23.85
CA ASN A 177 9.48 23.16 25.01
C ASN A 177 10.25 21.87 24.74
N LEU A 178 10.52 21.49 23.48
CA LEU A 178 11.25 20.27 23.13
C LEU A 178 12.61 20.15 23.85
N SER A 179 12.89 18.96 24.40
CA SER A 179 14.11 18.66 25.15
C SER A 179 15.21 18.08 24.25
N VAL A 180 15.90 18.94 23.49
CA VAL A 180 17.06 18.56 22.67
C VAL A 180 18.30 18.35 23.55
N ASN A 181 18.56 17.09 23.93
CA ASN A 181 19.65 16.67 24.82
C ASN A 181 20.39 15.43 24.28
N GLU A 182 21.56 15.15 24.86
CA GLU A 182 22.47 14.08 24.45
C GLU A 182 21.81 12.69 24.46
N ALA A 183 21.00 12.37 25.48
CA ALA A 183 20.36 11.07 25.62
C ALA A 183 19.30 10.83 24.54
N ASN A 184 18.47 11.84 24.26
CA ASN A 184 17.49 11.80 23.17
C ASN A 184 18.19 11.70 21.80
N PHE A 185 19.25 12.49 21.57
CA PHE A 185 20.02 12.48 20.32
C PHE A 185 20.70 11.13 20.04
N VAL A 186 21.46 10.59 21.01
CA VAL A 186 22.18 9.32 20.85
C VAL A 186 21.21 8.14 20.69
N SER A 187 20.04 8.19 21.34
CA SER A 187 18.96 7.22 21.15
C SER A 187 18.45 7.23 19.71
N GLU A 188 17.99 8.37 19.20
CA GLU A 188 17.28 8.40 17.92
C GLU A 188 18.19 8.31 16.71
N ARG A 189 19.45 8.73 16.81
CA ARG A 189 20.43 8.40 15.77
C ARG A 189 20.51 6.88 15.56
N ALA A 190 20.63 6.10 16.64
CA ALA A 190 20.72 4.65 16.54
C ALA A 190 19.43 4.00 16.01
N VAL A 191 18.26 4.62 16.26
CA VAL A 191 16.97 4.20 15.65
C VAL A 191 16.96 4.48 14.15
N VAL A 192 17.31 5.68 13.72
CA VAL A 192 17.32 6.10 12.30
C VAL A 192 18.35 5.29 11.49
N GLU A 193 19.52 4.96 12.05
CA GLU A 193 20.47 4.07 11.38
C GLU A 193 19.92 2.64 11.19
N GLU A 194 19.17 2.11 12.16
CA GLU A 194 18.55 0.78 12.04
C GLU A 194 17.38 0.79 11.06
N GLU A 195 16.63 1.90 11.01
CA GLU A 195 15.63 2.14 9.97
C GLU A 195 16.28 2.19 8.57
N PHE A 196 17.43 2.86 8.40
CA PHE A 196 18.20 2.86 7.16
C PHE A 196 18.65 1.44 6.77
N ARG A 197 19.11 0.63 7.73
CA ARG A 197 19.48 -0.78 7.49
C ARG A 197 18.27 -1.61 7.00
N GLN A 198 17.09 -1.41 7.59
CA GLN A 198 15.89 -2.18 7.24
C GLN A 198 15.15 -1.69 5.99
N SER A 199 15.12 -0.38 5.73
CA SER A 199 14.43 0.24 4.59
C SER A 199 15.30 0.24 3.31
N VAL A 200 16.55 0.72 3.42
CA VAL A 200 17.44 0.92 2.27
C VAL A 200 18.27 -0.33 1.98
N LEU A 201 18.94 -0.88 2.99
CA LEU A 201 19.99 -1.89 2.78
C LEU A 201 19.44 -3.32 2.65
N ALA A 202 18.37 -3.65 3.37
CA ALA A 202 17.77 -4.99 3.39
C ALA A 202 16.72 -5.22 2.29
N ARG A 203 15.97 -4.19 1.86
CA ARG A 203 14.99 -4.30 0.77
C ARG A 203 15.70 -4.37 -0.60
N PRO A 204 15.34 -5.30 -1.50
CA PRO A 204 16.02 -5.44 -2.80
C PRO A 204 16.16 -4.15 -3.60
N TYR A 205 15.11 -3.34 -3.69
CA TYR A 205 15.11 -2.08 -4.44
C TYR A 205 15.26 -0.83 -3.55
N GLY A 206 15.58 -0.99 -2.26
CA GLY A 206 15.70 0.12 -1.31
C GLY A 206 16.76 1.13 -1.73
N ARG A 207 17.99 0.68 -2.03
CA ARG A 207 19.06 1.54 -2.56
C ARG A 207 18.68 2.26 -3.86
N LEU A 208 17.84 1.68 -4.71
CA LEU A 208 17.44 2.31 -5.96
C LEU A 208 16.59 3.56 -5.69
N GLY A 209 15.49 3.41 -4.94
CA GLY A 209 14.59 4.53 -4.62
C GLY A 209 15.20 5.54 -3.65
N GLU A 210 15.66 5.06 -2.49
CA GLU A 210 16.01 5.93 -1.35
C GLU A 210 17.39 6.62 -1.49
N LEU A 211 18.22 6.17 -2.44
CA LEU A 211 19.57 6.73 -2.68
C LEU A 211 19.83 7.03 -4.16
N TYR A 212 19.81 6.01 -5.03
CA TYR A 212 20.40 6.12 -6.35
C TYR A 212 19.58 6.97 -7.33
N VAL A 213 18.25 7.02 -7.20
CA VAL A 213 17.39 7.94 -7.98
C VAL A 213 17.85 9.39 -7.78
N ASP A 214 17.91 9.85 -6.53
CA ASP A 214 18.22 11.25 -6.21
C ASP A 214 19.71 11.59 -6.40
N GLN A 215 20.62 10.75 -5.90
CA GLN A 215 22.08 10.97 -5.96
C GLN A 215 22.60 11.12 -7.40
N ASN A 216 21.98 10.41 -8.35
CA ASN A 216 22.35 10.45 -9.76
C ASN A 216 21.49 11.40 -10.59
N SER A 217 20.39 11.92 -10.02
CA SER A 217 19.49 12.88 -10.70
C SER A 217 19.87 14.34 -10.48
N PHE A 218 20.47 14.69 -9.33
CA PHE A 218 20.80 16.06 -8.95
C PHE A 218 22.31 16.26 -8.80
N VAL A 219 22.85 17.28 -9.46
CA VAL A 219 24.27 17.61 -9.47
C VAL A 219 24.62 18.58 -8.36
N ALA A 220 23.83 19.65 -8.19
CA ALA A 220 24.12 20.76 -7.29
C ALA A 220 23.12 20.87 -6.13
N HIS A 221 21.83 20.64 -6.39
CA HIS A 221 20.78 20.86 -5.40
C HIS A 221 20.86 19.87 -4.24
N PRO A 222 20.56 20.29 -2.99
CA PRO A 222 20.46 19.42 -1.82
C PRO A 222 19.61 18.15 -1.98
N TYR A 223 18.62 18.15 -2.89
CA TYR A 223 17.83 16.98 -3.31
C TYR A 223 18.68 15.80 -3.82
N LYS A 224 19.98 15.96 -4.08
CA LYS A 224 20.91 14.84 -4.33
C LYS A 224 21.14 13.91 -3.13
N ARG A 225 20.52 14.19 -1.99
CA ARG A 225 20.61 13.43 -0.74
C ARG A 225 19.19 12.99 -0.41
N GLY A 226 18.94 11.68 -0.41
CA GLY A 226 17.66 11.13 0.02
C GLY A 226 17.38 11.50 1.48
N VAL A 227 16.10 11.70 1.82
CA VAL A 227 15.62 12.23 3.12
C VAL A 227 16.14 11.45 4.33
N ILE A 228 16.32 10.14 4.19
CA ILE A 228 16.84 9.26 5.25
C ILE A 228 18.35 9.45 5.54
N GLY A 229 19.07 10.17 4.68
CA GLY A 229 20.48 10.52 4.85
C GLY A 229 21.46 9.38 4.62
N SER A 230 22.50 9.32 5.44
CA SER A 230 23.46 8.21 5.44
C SER A 230 24.06 7.97 6.83
N ILE A 231 24.44 6.72 7.11
CA ILE A 231 25.01 6.32 8.41
C ILE A 231 26.25 7.17 8.76
N ALA A 232 27.11 7.48 7.78
CA ALA A 232 28.33 8.27 8.03
C ALA A 232 28.05 9.73 8.39
N ASP A 233 27.09 10.39 7.73
CA ASP A 233 26.67 11.75 8.07
C ASP A 233 26.03 11.80 9.47
N LEU A 234 25.17 10.81 9.78
CA LEU A 234 24.55 10.63 11.10
C LEU A 234 25.60 10.39 12.20
N ASP A 235 26.54 9.47 12.01
CA ASP A 235 27.64 9.18 12.95
C ASP A 235 28.46 10.45 13.26
N SER A 236 28.65 11.31 12.25
CA SER A 236 29.40 12.57 12.37
C SER A 236 28.63 13.74 13.01
N ALA A 237 27.32 13.61 13.20
CA ALA A 237 26.45 14.63 13.80
C ALA A 237 26.81 14.93 15.27
N THR A 238 26.65 16.20 15.67
CA THR A 238 26.81 16.65 17.05
C THR A 238 25.50 17.19 17.64
N LEU A 239 25.38 17.19 18.98
CA LEU A 239 24.23 17.80 19.66
C LEU A 239 24.11 19.31 19.38
N GLU A 240 25.20 20.00 19.05
CA GLU A 240 25.18 21.42 18.66
C GLU A 240 24.58 21.60 17.26
N ASP A 241 24.97 20.77 16.28
CA ASP A 241 24.35 20.75 14.94
C ASP A 241 22.83 20.57 15.06
N VAL A 242 22.41 19.60 15.89
CA VAL A 242 21.01 19.23 16.11
C VAL A 242 20.23 20.38 16.76
N ARG A 243 20.75 21.00 17.83
CA ARG A 243 20.10 22.17 18.46
C ARG A 243 19.95 23.34 17.51
N LYS A 244 20.99 23.64 16.73
CA LYS A 244 20.97 24.71 15.74
C LYS A 244 19.93 24.47 14.64
N PHE A 245 19.74 23.22 14.21
CA PHE A 245 18.70 22.85 13.25
C PHE A 245 17.29 23.08 13.83
N HIS A 246 17.05 22.65 15.08
CA HIS A 246 15.79 22.93 15.79
C HIS A 246 15.49 24.44 15.86
N GLU A 247 16.43 25.24 16.38
CA GLU A 247 16.29 26.69 16.55
C GLU A 247 16.08 27.44 15.23
N THR A 248 16.56 26.90 14.11
CA THR A 248 16.40 27.49 12.77
C THR A 248 15.00 27.23 12.21
N TYR A 249 14.45 26.02 12.37
CA TYR A 249 13.32 25.55 11.56
C TYR A 249 12.05 25.18 12.35
N TYR A 250 12.16 24.78 13.61
CA TYR A 250 11.03 24.30 14.43
C TYR A 250 10.41 25.45 15.23
N ARG A 251 9.72 26.34 14.51
CA ARG A 251 9.26 27.67 14.99
C ARG A 251 7.91 28.06 14.40
N PRO A 252 7.09 28.88 15.11
CA PRO A 252 5.72 29.17 14.70
C PRO A 252 5.61 29.84 13.31
N ASP A 253 6.50 30.77 12.98
CA ASP A 253 6.55 31.45 11.68
C ASP A 253 7.21 30.62 10.55
N ASN A 254 7.54 29.36 10.83
CA ASN A 254 7.90 28.35 9.83
C ASN A 254 6.87 27.19 9.78
N ALA A 255 5.70 27.36 10.38
CA ALA A 255 4.73 26.29 10.59
C ALA A 255 3.28 26.67 10.20
N THR A 256 2.50 25.65 9.85
CA THR A 256 1.05 25.73 9.67
C THR A 256 0.34 24.66 10.51
N LEU A 257 -0.54 25.09 11.41
CA LEU A 257 -1.43 24.23 12.20
C LEU A 257 -2.74 24.01 11.44
N ILE A 258 -3.18 22.76 11.29
CA ILE A 258 -4.41 22.40 10.57
C ILE A 258 -5.30 21.53 11.46
N VAL A 259 -6.57 21.88 11.60
CA VAL A 259 -7.55 21.12 12.42
C VAL A 259 -8.81 20.82 11.62
N SER A 260 -9.16 19.55 11.48
CA SER A 260 -10.26 19.08 10.62
C SER A 260 -11.14 18.08 11.36
N GLY A 261 -12.46 18.16 11.22
CA GLY A 261 -13.40 17.22 11.84
C GLY A 261 -14.35 17.85 12.86
N ASP A 262 -14.68 17.08 13.89
CA ASP A 262 -15.77 17.40 14.81
C ASP A 262 -15.33 18.31 15.97
N PHE A 263 -15.52 19.62 15.83
CA PHE A 263 -15.22 20.60 16.87
C PHE A 263 -16.15 21.82 16.81
N ASP A 264 -16.15 22.65 17.85
CA ASP A 264 -16.75 23.98 17.83
C ASP A 264 -15.66 25.01 17.44
N PRO A 265 -15.85 25.82 16.37
CA PRO A 265 -14.81 26.74 15.91
C PRO A 265 -14.40 27.80 16.93
N ALA A 266 -15.31 28.31 17.75
CA ALA A 266 -14.99 29.35 18.73
C ALA A 266 -14.18 28.79 19.91
N ARG A 267 -14.40 27.53 20.29
CA ARG A 267 -13.53 26.80 21.22
C ARG A 267 -12.15 26.55 20.62
N LEU A 268 -12.08 26.13 19.36
CA LEU A 268 -10.80 25.94 18.65
C LEU A 268 -9.99 27.26 18.65
N ASP A 269 -10.61 28.38 18.25
CA ASP A 269 -9.97 29.70 18.30
C ASP A 269 -9.43 30.02 19.71
N ALA A 270 -10.26 29.86 20.75
CA ALA A 270 -9.87 30.13 22.13
C ALA A 270 -8.73 29.23 22.66
N TRP A 271 -8.70 27.96 22.25
CA TRP A 271 -7.62 27.02 22.61
C TRP A 271 -6.32 27.34 21.85
N VAL A 272 -6.41 27.70 20.57
CA VAL A 272 -5.27 28.14 19.76
C VAL A 272 -4.64 29.40 20.35
N ASP A 273 -5.44 30.41 20.68
CA ASP A 273 -4.97 31.64 21.33
C ASP A 273 -4.34 31.36 22.71
N ARG A 274 -4.92 30.45 23.50
CA ARG A 274 -4.41 30.05 24.82
C ARG A 274 -3.05 29.34 24.76
N TYR A 275 -2.86 28.42 23.82
CA TYR A 275 -1.71 27.51 23.81
C TYR A 275 -0.60 27.93 22.85
N PHE A 276 -0.93 28.36 21.63
CA PHE A 276 0.04 28.81 20.63
C PHE A 276 0.26 30.33 20.64
N GLY A 277 -0.72 31.12 21.07
CA GLY A 277 -0.62 32.58 21.15
C GLY A 277 0.48 33.11 22.09
N ARG A 278 0.95 32.26 23.01
CA ARG A 278 2.09 32.53 23.92
C ARG A 278 3.47 32.20 23.35
N ILE A 279 3.55 31.53 22.20
CA ILE A 279 4.84 31.14 21.58
C ILE A 279 5.38 32.36 20.84
N ALA A 280 6.55 32.87 21.25
CA ALA A 280 7.14 34.04 20.63
C ALA A 280 7.61 33.76 19.19
N LYS A 281 7.46 34.74 18.29
CA LYS A 281 8.16 34.73 17.00
C LYS A 281 9.67 34.93 17.24
N PRO A 282 10.57 34.04 16.77
CA PRO A 282 12.00 34.26 16.89
C PRO A 282 12.45 35.47 16.04
N ALA A 283 13.43 36.22 16.54
CA ALA A 283 13.94 37.42 15.86
C ALA A 283 14.93 37.12 14.72
N THR A 284 15.42 35.88 14.61
CA THR A 284 16.29 35.42 13.52
C THR A 284 15.49 35.18 12.25
N GLU A 285 16.09 35.42 11.08
CA GLU A 285 15.53 34.96 9.81
C GLU A 285 15.65 33.43 9.69
N ILE A 286 14.77 32.82 8.89
CA ILE A 286 14.79 31.38 8.62
C ILE A 286 15.80 31.14 7.49
N LEU A 287 16.78 30.26 7.71
CA LEU A 287 17.71 29.86 6.64
C LEU A 287 16.95 29.13 5.54
N ARG A 288 17.37 29.31 4.28
CA ARG A 288 16.74 28.67 3.12
C ARG A 288 17.80 28.20 2.14
N VAL A 289 17.52 27.09 1.47
CA VAL A 289 18.29 26.68 0.29
C VAL A 289 18.15 27.75 -0.80
N THR A 290 19.27 28.29 -1.25
CA THR A 290 19.36 29.24 -2.39
C THR A 290 20.12 28.66 -3.58
N VAL A 291 20.50 27.38 -3.50
CA VAL A 291 21.09 26.63 -4.61
C VAL A 291 19.99 26.36 -5.63
N THR A 292 20.30 26.50 -6.92
CA THR A 292 19.40 26.09 -8.01
C THR A 292 20.03 24.92 -8.75
N GLU A 293 19.26 23.88 -9.07
CA GLU A 293 19.75 22.79 -9.93
C GLU A 293 19.99 23.33 -11.35
N PRO A 294 21.19 23.18 -11.94
CA PRO A 294 21.43 23.57 -13.32
C PRO A 294 20.65 22.66 -14.29
N ALA A 295 20.10 23.25 -15.36
CA ALA A 295 19.44 22.47 -16.40
C ALA A 295 20.41 21.44 -17.02
N ARG A 296 19.98 20.17 -17.07
CA ARG A 296 20.73 19.08 -17.71
C ARG A 296 20.92 19.37 -19.21
N THR A 297 22.17 19.31 -19.68
CA THR A 297 22.55 19.64 -21.07
C THR A 297 22.86 18.42 -21.93
N LYS A 298 22.97 17.24 -21.32
CA LYS A 298 23.28 15.96 -21.97
C LYS A 298 22.72 14.81 -21.14
N GLU A 299 22.50 13.69 -21.80
CA GLU A 299 22.18 12.42 -21.13
C GLU A 299 23.29 12.00 -20.16
N ALA A 300 22.90 11.46 -18.99
CA ALA A 300 23.80 10.77 -18.08
C ALA A 300 23.31 9.33 -17.81
N ARG A 301 24.25 8.42 -17.56
CA ARG A 301 24.00 6.99 -17.39
C ARG A 301 24.81 6.43 -16.23
N PHE A 302 24.14 5.66 -15.39
CA PHE A 302 24.71 5.04 -14.20
C PHE A 302 24.34 3.56 -14.21
N ASN A 303 25.33 2.70 -14.00
CA ASN A 303 25.10 1.30 -13.63
C ASN A 303 25.42 1.22 -12.14
N THR A 304 24.47 0.71 -11.37
CA THR A 304 24.57 0.57 -9.92
C THR A 304 24.19 -0.85 -9.55
N THR A 305 24.70 -1.36 -8.42
CA THR A 305 24.30 -2.67 -7.92
C THR A 305 23.88 -2.63 -6.46
N GLY A 306 23.23 -3.71 -6.05
CA GLY A 306 22.97 -4.00 -4.65
C GLY A 306 23.00 -5.51 -4.41
N PRO A 307 23.34 -5.95 -3.19
CA PRO A 307 23.15 -7.34 -2.80
C PRO A 307 21.67 -7.68 -2.70
N ASN A 308 21.33 -8.95 -2.95
CA ASN A 308 20.00 -9.56 -2.80
C ASN A 308 18.92 -9.20 -3.87
N VAL A 309 19.26 -8.42 -4.89
CA VAL A 309 18.37 -8.06 -6.01
C VAL A 309 17.96 -9.30 -6.81
N PRO A 310 16.65 -9.66 -6.90
CA PRO A 310 16.20 -10.90 -7.55
C PRO A 310 15.93 -10.75 -9.04
N LEU A 311 15.58 -9.55 -9.50
CA LEU A 311 15.29 -9.18 -10.90
C LEU A 311 15.96 -7.83 -11.19
N PRO A 312 16.57 -7.62 -12.37
CA PRO A 312 17.05 -6.30 -12.77
C PRO A 312 15.98 -5.20 -12.71
N ALA A 313 16.42 -3.96 -12.54
CA ALA A 313 15.57 -2.78 -12.58
C ALA A 313 16.22 -1.63 -13.37
N THR A 314 15.41 -0.64 -13.75
CA THR A 314 15.85 0.61 -14.36
C THR A 314 14.97 1.75 -13.90
N ALA A 315 15.59 2.84 -13.44
CA ALA A 315 14.94 4.14 -13.27
C ALA A 315 15.36 5.08 -14.40
N ILE A 316 14.42 5.85 -14.94
CA ILE A 316 14.69 6.91 -15.92
C ILE A 316 14.09 8.21 -15.37
N THR A 317 14.93 9.22 -15.12
CA THR A 317 14.46 10.50 -14.56
C THR A 317 14.66 11.66 -15.52
N TYR A 318 13.77 12.64 -15.41
CA TYR A 318 13.85 13.94 -16.09
C TYR A 318 13.65 15.05 -15.06
N LEU A 319 14.42 16.15 -15.12
CA LEU A 319 14.12 17.30 -14.25
C LEU A 319 12.80 17.95 -14.66
N LEU A 320 12.00 18.28 -13.65
CA LEU A 320 10.72 18.99 -13.73
C LEU A 320 10.87 20.43 -13.21
N PRO A 321 9.90 21.32 -13.50
CA PRO A 321 9.85 22.62 -12.87
C PRO A 321 9.42 22.49 -11.39
N PRO A 322 9.54 23.57 -10.60
CA PRO A 322 8.86 23.72 -9.31
C PRO A 322 7.41 23.22 -9.28
N ARG A 323 6.99 22.62 -8.17
CA ARG A 323 5.61 22.15 -7.87
C ARG A 323 4.54 23.21 -8.21
N ARG A 324 4.88 24.49 -8.10
CA ARG A 324 3.99 25.65 -8.34
C ARG A 324 3.94 26.13 -9.81
N SER A 325 4.48 25.36 -10.76
CA SER A 325 4.41 25.67 -12.20
C SER A 325 3.02 25.42 -12.81
N ASP A 326 2.65 26.21 -13.83
CA ASP A 326 1.44 25.96 -14.64
C ASP A 326 1.43 24.58 -15.30
N ASP A 327 2.60 23.98 -15.54
CA ASP A 327 2.74 22.66 -16.14
C ASP A 327 2.43 21.50 -15.17
N THR A 328 2.33 21.76 -13.87
CA THR A 328 2.20 20.72 -12.83
C THR A 328 0.98 19.81 -13.03
N ASP A 329 -0.20 20.36 -13.33
CA ASP A 329 -1.40 19.55 -13.48
C ASP A 329 -1.37 18.70 -14.77
N ALA A 330 -0.72 19.19 -15.82
CA ALA A 330 -0.43 18.41 -17.03
C ALA A 330 0.60 17.30 -16.77
N LEU A 331 1.60 17.55 -15.92
CA LEU A 331 2.60 16.55 -15.51
C LEU A 331 1.99 15.46 -14.61
N ARG A 332 1.06 15.80 -13.69
CA ARG A 332 0.28 14.82 -12.91
C ARG A 332 -0.52 13.88 -13.82
N VAL A 333 -1.28 14.44 -14.76
CA VAL A 333 -2.05 13.67 -15.76
C VAL A 333 -1.13 12.84 -16.66
N THR A 334 0.05 13.36 -17.03
CA THR A 334 1.08 12.63 -17.80
C THR A 334 1.59 11.39 -17.07
N GLY A 335 1.85 11.48 -15.76
CA GLY A 335 2.20 10.33 -14.91
C GLY A 335 1.13 9.25 -14.93
N VAL A 336 -0.14 9.65 -14.79
CA VAL A 336 -1.27 8.71 -14.78
C VAL A 336 -1.44 8.00 -16.12
N ILE A 337 -1.35 8.72 -17.25
CA ILE A 337 -1.39 8.13 -18.60
C ILE A 337 -0.27 7.09 -18.79
N LEU A 338 0.94 7.40 -18.31
CA LEU A 338 2.10 6.54 -18.51
C LEU A 338 2.11 5.31 -17.59
N GLY A 339 1.82 5.44 -16.30
CA GLY A 339 2.11 4.38 -15.32
C GLY A 339 1.16 4.21 -14.12
N ARG A 340 -0.09 4.70 -14.17
CA ARG A 340 -1.09 4.47 -13.11
C ARG A 340 -2.26 3.63 -13.63
N GLY A 341 -2.54 2.50 -12.95
CA GLY A 341 -3.59 1.56 -13.36
C GLY A 341 -3.13 0.54 -14.40
N GLU A 342 -3.92 -0.52 -14.58
CA GLU A 342 -3.61 -1.60 -15.51
C GLU A 342 -3.78 -1.20 -16.98
N SER A 343 -4.56 -0.15 -17.28
CA SER A 343 -4.71 0.39 -18.63
C SER A 343 -3.75 1.55 -18.96
N SER A 344 -2.76 1.83 -18.10
CA SER A 344 -1.68 2.79 -18.39
C SER A 344 -0.74 2.32 -19.51
N ARG A 345 -0.13 3.25 -20.26
CA ARG A 345 0.70 2.92 -21.44
C ARG A 345 1.83 1.95 -21.11
N MET A 346 2.53 2.14 -19.99
CA MET A 346 3.64 1.29 -19.58
C MET A 346 3.19 -0.08 -19.08
N ASN A 347 2.13 -0.19 -18.27
CA ASN A 347 1.60 -1.49 -17.88
C ASN A 347 1.15 -2.28 -19.13
N GLN A 348 0.29 -1.66 -19.94
CA GLN A 348 -0.22 -2.24 -21.17
C GLN A 348 0.87 -2.69 -22.14
N SER A 349 1.96 -1.92 -22.27
CA SER A 349 3.03 -2.24 -23.22
C SER A 349 4.11 -3.15 -22.64
N LEU A 350 4.71 -2.80 -21.49
CA LEU A 350 5.88 -3.49 -20.94
C LEU A 350 5.50 -4.75 -20.14
N VAL A 351 4.40 -4.70 -19.38
CA VAL A 351 3.92 -5.83 -18.56
C VAL A 351 3.04 -6.75 -19.42
N TYR A 352 1.85 -6.27 -19.80
CA TYR A 352 0.82 -7.15 -20.37
C TYR A 352 1.13 -7.67 -21.79
N ARG A 353 1.62 -6.81 -22.71
CA ARG A 353 1.91 -7.19 -24.11
C ARG A 353 3.32 -7.73 -24.34
N GLN A 354 4.35 -7.03 -23.89
CA GLN A 354 5.75 -7.41 -24.16
C GLN A 354 6.32 -8.42 -23.15
N GLN A 355 5.71 -8.54 -21.96
CA GLN A 355 6.18 -9.40 -20.85
C GLN A 355 7.69 -9.19 -20.58
N ILE A 356 8.11 -7.93 -20.50
CA ILE A 356 9.49 -7.53 -20.21
C ILE A 356 9.64 -6.93 -18.80
N ALA A 357 8.53 -6.51 -18.19
CA ALA A 357 8.48 -5.95 -16.84
C ALA A 357 7.53 -6.77 -15.95
N ALA A 358 7.96 -7.03 -14.71
CA ALA A 358 7.07 -7.49 -13.64
C ALA A 358 6.37 -6.29 -12.95
N ASN A 359 6.99 -5.11 -12.99
CA ASN A 359 6.37 -3.85 -12.59
C ASN A 359 6.91 -2.71 -13.46
N ALA A 360 6.04 -1.77 -13.83
CA ALA A 360 6.41 -0.55 -14.54
C ALA A 360 5.51 0.60 -14.06
N SER A 361 6.12 1.66 -13.53
CA SER A 361 5.45 2.84 -12.99
C SER A 361 6.00 4.13 -13.61
N ALA A 362 5.22 5.20 -13.53
CA ALA A 362 5.65 6.55 -13.89
C ALA A 362 4.87 7.59 -13.08
N TYR A 363 5.55 8.64 -12.61
CA TYR A 363 4.90 9.72 -11.87
C TYR A 363 5.72 11.02 -11.93
N ALA A 364 5.02 12.14 -11.75
CA ALA A 364 5.63 13.43 -11.48
C ALA A 364 5.84 13.56 -9.97
N ASP A 365 7.09 13.43 -9.53
CA ASP A 365 7.55 13.86 -8.22
C ASP A 365 7.75 15.39 -8.26
N LEU A 366 6.94 16.09 -7.47
CA LEU A 366 6.80 17.54 -7.49
C LEU A 366 7.42 18.09 -6.21
N ARG A 367 8.55 18.76 -6.30
CA ARG A 367 9.22 19.40 -5.15
C ARG A 367 9.07 20.93 -5.22
N ASP A 368 9.27 21.66 -4.14
CA ASP A 368 9.15 23.14 -4.14
C ASP A 368 10.14 23.77 -5.14
N ASP A 369 11.34 23.20 -5.26
CA ASP A 369 12.34 23.51 -6.27
C ASP A 369 12.27 22.49 -7.43
N ALA A 370 13.37 22.20 -8.16
CA ALA A 370 13.31 21.28 -9.31
C ALA A 370 12.91 19.85 -8.91
N GLY A 371 11.74 19.38 -9.34
CA GLY A 371 11.27 18.00 -9.12
C GLY A 371 11.80 16.98 -10.14
N LEU A 372 11.28 15.76 -10.10
CA LEU A 372 11.62 14.67 -11.02
C LEU A 372 10.38 14.08 -11.70
N PHE A 373 10.49 13.71 -12.97
CA PHE A 373 9.57 12.75 -13.57
C PHE A 373 10.27 11.39 -13.59
N ASP A 374 9.86 10.49 -12.70
CA ASP A 374 10.43 9.15 -12.59
C ASP A 374 9.66 8.15 -13.45
N LEU A 375 10.41 7.23 -14.06
CA LEU A 375 9.90 5.98 -14.62
C LEU A 375 10.72 4.84 -14.01
N THR A 376 10.14 4.06 -13.11
CA THR A 376 10.77 2.89 -12.51
C THR A 376 10.20 1.61 -13.10
N ILE A 377 11.07 0.73 -13.59
CA ILE A 377 10.71 -0.55 -14.20
C ILE A 377 11.52 -1.68 -13.56
N ILE A 378 10.83 -2.68 -13.00
CA ILE A 378 11.42 -3.94 -12.54
C ILE A 378 11.16 -4.98 -13.64
N THR A 379 12.22 -5.61 -14.15
CA THR A 379 12.13 -6.54 -15.29
C THR A 379 11.43 -7.84 -14.91
N ALA A 380 10.76 -8.49 -15.87
CA ALA A 380 10.26 -9.85 -15.71
C ALA A 380 11.42 -10.87 -15.76
N GLY A 381 11.16 -12.10 -15.31
CA GLY A 381 12.13 -13.20 -15.27
C GLY A 381 12.89 -13.40 -16.59
N GLY A 382 14.23 -13.31 -16.52
CA GLY A 382 15.12 -13.54 -17.68
C GLY A 382 15.23 -12.38 -18.68
N LYS A 383 14.79 -11.17 -18.32
CA LYS A 383 14.87 -9.95 -19.15
C LYS A 383 15.95 -9.00 -18.60
N SER A 384 16.46 -8.07 -19.42
CA SER A 384 17.53 -7.16 -19.01
C SER A 384 17.04 -5.73 -18.71
N ALA A 385 17.80 -5.00 -17.88
CA ALA A 385 17.60 -3.57 -17.66
C ALA A 385 17.57 -2.76 -18.98
N ALA A 386 18.34 -3.18 -19.98
CA ALA A 386 18.37 -2.55 -21.30
C ALA A 386 17.05 -2.74 -22.11
N ASP A 387 16.36 -3.87 -21.93
CA ASP A 387 15.06 -4.12 -22.58
C ASP A 387 13.97 -3.22 -21.97
N ALA A 388 13.95 -3.11 -20.64
CA ALA A 388 13.06 -2.22 -19.90
C ALA A 388 13.29 -0.75 -20.29
N GLU A 389 14.54 -0.29 -20.31
CA GLU A 389 14.90 1.07 -20.76
C GLU A 389 14.34 1.36 -22.15
N LYS A 390 14.67 0.48 -23.12
CA LYS A 390 14.28 0.65 -24.53
C LYS A 390 12.76 0.75 -24.70
N ALA A 391 11.98 -0.04 -23.98
CA ALA A 391 10.53 -0.05 -24.09
C ALA A 391 9.86 1.14 -23.37
N ALA A 392 10.36 1.53 -22.19
CA ALA A 392 9.87 2.73 -21.50
C ALA A 392 10.08 3.98 -22.36
N LEU A 393 11.27 4.11 -22.97
CA LEU A 393 11.57 5.19 -23.91
C LEU A 393 10.68 5.16 -25.16
N ALA A 394 10.33 3.98 -25.67
CA ALA A 394 9.43 3.87 -26.81
C ALA A 394 7.99 4.38 -26.52
N GLU A 395 7.46 4.17 -25.31
CA GLU A 395 6.16 4.74 -24.94
C GLU A 395 6.21 6.26 -24.69
N LEU A 396 7.34 6.77 -24.17
CA LEU A 396 7.59 8.23 -24.08
C LEU A 396 7.71 8.89 -25.46
N ASP A 397 8.37 8.23 -26.42
CA ASP A 397 8.51 8.74 -27.79
C ASP A 397 7.17 8.77 -28.52
N LYS A 398 6.30 7.75 -28.32
CA LYS A 398 4.89 7.82 -28.76
C LYS A 398 4.13 8.96 -28.11
N LEU A 399 4.24 9.16 -26.79
CA LEU A 399 3.52 10.25 -26.10
C LEU A 399 3.91 11.65 -26.61
N LYS A 400 5.15 11.82 -27.09
CA LYS A 400 5.58 13.06 -27.75
C LYS A 400 5.06 13.19 -29.18
N ALA A 401 5.01 12.10 -29.94
CA ALA A 401 4.67 12.12 -31.37
C ALA A 401 3.15 12.03 -31.66
N GLU A 402 2.42 11.26 -30.86
CA GLU A 402 1.02 10.90 -31.06
C GLU A 402 0.11 11.65 -30.08
N PRO A 403 -1.04 12.20 -30.51
CA PRO A 403 -1.98 12.86 -29.60
C PRO A 403 -2.59 11.85 -28.62
N VAL A 404 -2.75 12.27 -27.36
CA VAL A 404 -3.48 11.50 -26.33
C VAL A 404 -4.94 11.36 -26.75
N ALA A 405 -5.48 10.14 -26.70
CA ALA A 405 -6.87 9.89 -27.05
C ALA A 405 -7.82 10.50 -26.01
N ALA A 406 -8.99 10.99 -26.42
CA ALA A 406 -9.94 11.63 -25.50
C ALA A 406 -10.31 10.73 -24.30
N ALA A 407 -10.62 9.46 -24.55
CA ALA A 407 -10.92 8.48 -23.49
C ALA A 407 -9.72 8.20 -22.56
N GLU A 408 -8.50 8.23 -23.09
CA GLU A 408 -7.27 8.04 -22.31
C GLU A 408 -7.01 9.24 -21.37
N LEU A 409 -7.28 10.46 -21.86
CA LEU A 409 -7.21 11.69 -21.07
C LEU A 409 -8.32 11.75 -20.01
N ASP A 410 -9.56 11.45 -20.38
CA ASP A 410 -10.72 11.45 -19.47
C ASP A 410 -10.56 10.39 -18.38
N LYS A 411 -10.04 9.21 -18.70
CA LYS A 411 -9.56 8.23 -17.72
C LYS A 411 -8.55 8.84 -16.74
N ALA A 412 -7.48 9.44 -17.25
CA ALA A 412 -6.42 9.96 -16.39
C ALA A 412 -6.90 11.09 -15.46
N ARG A 413 -7.81 11.94 -15.94
CA ARG A 413 -8.53 12.92 -15.13
C ARG A 413 -9.39 12.22 -14.06
N ASN A 414 -10.22 11.25 -14.44
CA ASN A 414 -11.19 10.63 -13.55
C ASN A 414 -10.56 9.77 -12.45
N ILE A 415 -9.40 9.13 -12.71
CA ILE A 415 -8.57 8.51 -11.66
C ILE A 415 -8.19 9.56 -10.60
N LEU A 416 -7.57 10.67 -11.01
CA LEU A 416 -7.12 11.73 -10.10
C LEU A 416 -8.28 12.39 -9.33
N LEU A 417 -9.42 12.63 -9.99
CA LEU A 417 -10.63 13.15 -9.34
C LEU A 417 -11.14 12.22 -8.24
N SER A 418 -11.10 10.91 -8.48
CA SER A 418 -11.59 9.91 -7.53
C SER A 418 -10.61 9.73 -6.38
N GLU A 419 -9.30 9.77 -6.64
CA GLU A 419 -8.26 9.80 -5.59
C GLU A 419 -8.42 11.03 -4.68
N VAL A 420 -8.64 12.22 -5.26
CA VAL A 420 -8.91 13.47 -4.53
C VAL A 420 -10.17 13.37 -3.66
N LEU A 421 -11.23 12.70 -4.14
CA LEU A 421 -12.45 12.47 -3.35
C LEU A 421 -12.27 11.40 -2.26
N GLY A 422 -11.56 10.31 -2.55
CA GLY A 422 -11.32 9.21 -1.62
C GLY A 422 -10.47 9.62 -0.42
N ALA A 423 -9.50 10.52 -0.64
CA ALA A 423 -8.78 11.19 0.44
C ALA A 423 -9.74 11.99 1.35
N ARG A 424 -10.66 12.75 0.76
CA ARG A 424 -11.59 13.67 1.47
C ARG A 424 -12.75 12.98 2.20
N GLU A 425 -12.82 11.64 2.23
CA GLU A 425 -13.82 10.92 3.04
C GLU A 425 -13.57 11.07 4.56
N THR A 426 -12.32 11.24 5.01
CA THR A 426 -11.95 11.31 6.44
C THR A 426 -11.52 12.71 6.88
N ALA A 427 -11.61 12.99 8.18
CA ALA A 427 -11.13 14.25 8.75
C ALA A 427 -9.64 14.50 8.45
N GLU A 428 -8.82 13.45 8.59
CA GLU A 428 -7.39 13.45 8.30
C GLU A 428 -7.06 13.77 6.84
N GLY A 429 -7.74 13.14 5.88
CA GLY A 429 -7.50 13.42 4.46
C GLY A 429 -8.01 14.79 4.01
N GLN A 430 -8.99 15.37 4.72
CA GLN A 430 -9.39 16.77 4.54
C GLN A 430 -8.32 17.74 5.08
N ALA A 431 -7.66 17.41 6.20
CA ALA A 431 -6.51 18.19 6.69
C ALA A 431 -5.32 18.10 5.72
N PHE A 432 -4.95 16.90 5.28
CA PHE A 432 -3.87 16.72 4.29
C PHE A 432 -4.12 17.46 2.98
N ALA A 433 -5.35 17.41 2.45
CA ALA A 433 -5.69 18.10 1.20
C ALA A 433 -5.59 19.63 1.33
N LEU A 434 -5.91 20.20 2.50
CA LEU A 434 -5.75 21.63 2.78
C LEU A 434 -4.29 22.00 3.08
N GLY A 435 -3.53 21.10 3.71
CA GLY A 435 -2.10 21.28 3.97
C GLY A 435 -1.27 21.32 2.70
N GLU A 436 -1.44 20.34 1.80
CA GLU A 436 -0.81 20.35 0.47
C GLU A 436 -1.11 21.67 -0.27
N ALA A 437 -2.37 22.09 -0.28
CA ALA A 437 -2.80 23.32 -0.93
C ALA A 437 -2.10 24.57 -0.33
N ALA A 438 -2.15 24.72 1.00
CA ALA A 438 -1.65 25.91 1.68
C ALA A 438 -0.12 25.99 1.81
N VAL A 439 0.54 24.86 2.12
CA VAL A 439 1.97 24.77 2.42
C VAL A 439 2.78 24.60 1.14
N SER A 440 2.52 23.49 0.44
CA SER A 440 3.31 23.02 -0.71
C SER A 440 2.98 23.77 -1.99
N PHE A 441 1.71 24.12 -2.20
CA PHE A 441 1.27 24.93 -3.36
C PHE A 441 1.17 26.43 -3.07
N GLY A 442 1.09 26.84 -1.80
CA GLY A 442 1.01 28.25 -1.39
C GLY A 442 -0.37 28.91 -1.59
N ASP A 443 -1.41 28.13 -1.88
CA ASP A 443 -2.79 28.59 -2.11
C ASP A 443 -3.79 27.62 -1.44
N PRO A 444 -4.36 27.96 -0.27
CA PRO A 444 -5.34 27.10 0.39
C PRO A 444 -6.63 26.91 -0.42
N GLU A 445 -7.03 27.85 -1.27
CA GLU A 445 -8.23 27.71 -2.13
C GLU A 445 -7.99 26.72 -3.29
N ARG A 446 -6.73 26.34 -3.55
CA ARG A 446 -6.42 25.20 -4.42
C ARG A 446 -7.03 23.89 -3.92
N VAL A 447 -7.35 23.76 -2.62
CA VAL A 447 -8.16 22.63 -2.13
C VAL A 447 -9.52 22.55 -2.84
N ASN A 448 -10.11 23.67 -3.24
CA ASN A 448 -11.39 23.74 -3.94
C ASN A 448 -11.22 23.77 -5.47
N THR A 449 -10.16 24.39 -5.98
CA THR A 449 -9.96 24.51 -7.44
C THR A 449 -9.29 23.29 -8.10
N ASP A 450 -8.60 22.41 -7.37
CA ASP A 450 -7.84 21.27 -7.95
C ASP A 450 -8.70 20.39 -8.88
N ILE A 451 -9.95 20.14 -8.50
CA ILE A 451 -10.94 19.37 -9.30
C ILE A 451 -11.24 20.05 -10.64
N ALA A 452 -11.32 21.38 -10.68
CA ALA A 452 -11.51 22.13 -11.92
C ALA A 452 -10.23 22.21 -12.75
N ARG A 453 -9.07 22.39 -12.10
CA ARG A 453 -7.75 22.43 -12.76
C ARG A 453 -7.43 21.12 -13.48
N LEU A 454 -7.62 19.99 -12.81
CA LEU A 454 -7.39 18.66 -13.39
C LEU A 454 -8.31 18.38 -14.58
N GLN A 455 -9.60 18.74 -14.49
CA GLN A 455 -10.54 18.60 -15.61
C GLN A 455 -10.21 19.52 -16.80
N ALA A 456 -9.50 20.62 -16.60
CA ALA A 456 -9.11 21.55 -17.66
C ALA A 456 -7.90 21.09 -18.49
N VAL A 457 -6.99 20.27 -17.92
CA VAL A 457 -5.77 19.76 -18.60
C VAL A 457 -6.12 19.12 -19.94
N THR A 458 -5.58 19.61 -21.05
CA THR A 458 -5.88 19.09 -22.39
C THR A 458 -4.88 18.05 -22.88
N ALA A 459 -5.24 17.30 -23.94
CA ALA A 459 -4.30 16.42 -24.64
C ALA A 459 -3.11 17.19 -25.23
N ALA A 460 -3.32 18.44 -25.64
CA ALA A 460 -2.26 19.32 -26.11
C ALA A 460 -1.31 19.73 -24.98
N ASP A 461 -1.79 19.93 -23.75
CA ASP A 461 -0.94 20.20 -22.60
C ASP A 461 -0.06 19.00 -22.23
N VAL A 462 -0.63 17.79 -22.22
CA VAL A 462 0.13 16.55 -22.01
C VAL A 462 1.22 16.38 -23.07
N GLN A 463 0.88 16.52 -24.35
CA GLN A 463 1.86 16.41 -25.44
C GLN A 463 2.94 17.53 -25.35
N ARG A 464 2.54 18.75 -24.99
CA ARG A 464 3.43 19.90 -24.79
C ARG A 464 4.42 19.68 -23.65
N VAL A 465 3.99 19.20 -22.48
CA VAL A 465 4.93 18.92 -21.37
C VAL A 465 5.81 17.72 -21.69
N ALA A 466 5.28 16.67 -22.34
CA ALA A 466 6.08 15.54 -22.78
C ALA A 466 7.20 15.95 -23.76
N GLN A 467 6.89 16.81 -24.75
CA GLN A 467 7.88 17.34 -25.70
C GLN A 467 8.89 18.29 -25.03
N LYS A 468 8.45 19.10 -24.06
CA LYS A 468 9.27 20.07 -23.33
C LYS A 468 10.27 19.40 -22.38
N TYR A 469 9.86 18.37 -21.64
CA TYR A 469 10.66 17.79 -20.55
C TYR A 469 11.33 16.46 -20.91
N PHE A 470 10.74 15.59 -21.73
CA PHE A 470 11.26 14.24 -21.99
C PHE A 470 12.28 14.18 -23.15
N THR A 471 13.26 15.10 -23.10
CA THR A 471 14.34 15.23 -24.09
C THR A 471 15.57 14.38 -23.71
N PRO A 472 16.38 13.90 -24.67
CA PRO A 472 17.62 13.18 -24.36
C PRO A 472 18.59 14.00 -23.50
N GLN A 473 18.62 15.32 -23.66
CA GLN A 473 19.47 16.24 -22.90
C GLN A 473 19.07 16.33 -21.42
N ASN A 474 17.78 16.12 -21.11
CA ASN A 474 17.26 16.12 -19.75
C ASN A 474 17.24 14.73 -19.09
N ARG A 475 17.66 13.67 -19.78
CA ARG A 475 17.52 12.28 -19.33
C ARG A 475 18.67 11.81 -18.44
N VAL A 476 18.34 11.21 -17.30
CA VAL A 476 19.21 10.31 -16.53
C VAL A 476 18.67 8.90 -16.66
N VAL A 477 19.55 7.91 -16.85
CA VAL A 477 19.21 6.47 -16.78
C VAL A 477 20.05 5.81 -15.71
N ILE A 478 19.40 5.13 -14.77
CA ILE A 478 20.04 4.35 -13.70
C ILE A 478 19.61 2.89 -13.89
N ARG A 479 20.56 2.02 -14.23
CA ARG A 479 20.36 0.57 -14.25
C ARG A 479 20.79 -0.02 -12.91
N TYR A 480 19.99 -0.93 -12.39
CA TYR A 480 20.20 -1.52 -11.07
C TYR A 480 20.11 -3.05 -11.14
N GLU A 481 21.21 -3.73 -10.82
CA GLU A 481 21.37 -5.17 -10.97
C GLU A 481 21.98 -5.81 -9.70
N ASN A 482 21.95 -7.14 -9.60
CA ASN A 482 22.49 -7.86 -8.45
C ASN A 482 24.03 -7.80 -8.45
N GLY A 483 24.62 -7.38 -7.34
CA GLY A 483 26.07 -7.24 -7.20
C GLY A 483 26.52 -7.04 -5.75
N ASN A 484 27.81 -6.71 -5.59
CA ASN A 484 28.48 -6.69 -4.29
C ASN A 484 28.77 -5.28 -3.76
N GLU A 485 28.11 -4.23 -4.28
CA GLU A 485 28.35 -2.86 -3.80
C GLU A 485 27.65 -2.58 -2.46
N GLU A 486 28.45 -2.27 -1.44
CA GLU A 486 27.99 -1.92 -0.09
C GLU A 486 27.83 -0.40 0.11
N GLN A 487 27.32 0.32 -0.90
CA GLN A 487 26.95 1.72 -0.69
C GLN A 487 25.84 1.84 0.37
N GLY A 488 25.96 2.89 1.19
CA GLY A 488 25.26 3.05 2.48
C GLY A 488 26.17 2.79 3.70
N GLY A 489 27.23 1.98 3.53
CA GLY A 489 28.29 1.79 4.53
C GLY A 489 27.98 0.77 5.64
N GLN A 490 29.05 0.30 6.29
CA GLN A 490 28.99 -0.42 7.56
C GLN A 490 29.55 0.49 8.67
N SER A 491 28.79 0.71 9.75
CA SER A 491 29.31 1.35 10.97
C SER A 491 29.66 0.30 12.02
N HIS A 492 30.63 0.62 12.88
CA HIS A 492 31.18 -0.29 13.87
C HIS A 492 30.62 -0.04 15.27
N ALA A 493 30.37 -1.14 15.99
CA ALA A 493 30.00 -1.22 17.40
C ALA A 493 28.61 -0.66 17.77
N GLN A 494 27.63 -1.58 17.88
CA GLN A 494 26.51 -1.37 18.78
C GLN A 494 27.02 -1.23 20.22
N LYS A 495 27.05 0.00 20.73
CA LYS A 495 26.66 0.25 22.12
C LYS A 495 25.15 0.44 22.13
N ALA A 496 24.45 -0.42 22.86
CA ALA A 496 23.11 -0.06 23.29
C ALA A 496 23.21 1.26 24.07
N ALA A 497 22.28 2.19 23.83
CA ALA A 497 22.20 3.40 24.65
C ALA A 497 22.13 2.97 26.13
N PRO A 498 22.99 3.51 27.02
CA PRO A 498 22.97 3.10 28.42
C PRO A 498 21.58 3.42 28.98
N ALA A 499 20.98 2.47 29.69
CA ALA A 499 19.69 2.66 30.33
C ALA A 499 19.81 3.77 31.38
N THR A 500 19.46 5.00 30.99
CA THR A 500 19.58 6.17 31.84
C THR A 500 18.62 6.03 33.00
N THR A 501 19.14 6.18 34.22
CA THR A 501 18.31 6.30 35.43
C THR A 501 17.27 7.40 35.17
N PRO A 502 15.96 7.17 35.36
CA PRO A 502 14.96 8.19 35.10
C PRO A 502 15.24 9.43 35.96
N GLU A 503 15.57 10.56 35.31
CA GLU A 503 15.65 11.84 36.02
C GLU A 503 14.30 12.18 36.67
N ALA A 504 14.35 12.99 37.72
CA ALA A 504 13.20 13.40 38.52
C ALA A 504 12.29 14.40 37.78
N PHE A 505 11.77 13.98 36.63
CA PHE A 505 10.90 14.76 35.77
C PHE A 505 9.65 15.21 36.54
N THR A 506 9.52 16.52 36.68
CA THR A 506 8.37 17.20 37.28
C THR A 506 7.84 18.18 36.23
N PRO A 507 6.64 17.95 35.66
CA PRO A 507 6.10 18.85 34.65
C PRO A 507 5.72 20.20 35.29
N GLN A 508 5.90 21.30 34.53
CA GLN A 508 5.47 22.64 34.95
C GLN A 508 3.99 22.88 34.65
N GLU A 509 3.49 22.26 33.56
CA GLU A 509 2.10 22.22 33.15
C GLU A 509 1.68 20.77 32.86
N THR A 510 0.40 20.47 33.08
CA THR A 510 -0.20 19.18 32.70
C THR A 510 -1.23 19.36 31.59
N PRO A 511 -1.47 18.33 30.76
CA PRO A 511 -2.48 18.40 29.70
C PRO A 511 -3.87 18.68 30.29
N PRO A 512 -4.69 19.52 29.63
CA PRO A 512 -6.08 19.74 30.03
C PRO A 512 -6.88 18.45 29.89
N ALA A 513 -7.75 18.21 30.87
CA ALA A 513 -8.61 17.02 30.88
C ALA A 513 -9.56 17.02 29.67
N PRO A 514 -9.78 15.86 29.03
CA PRO A 514 -10.65 15.77 27.86
C PRO A 514 -12.10 16.10 28.22
N ALA A 515 -12.85 16.58 27.22
CA ALA A 515 -14.30 16.74 27.32
C ALA A 515 -15.00 15.37 27.42
N ALA A 516 -16.31 15.39 27.68
CA ALA A 516 -17.13 14.18 27.72
C ALA A 516 -17.07 13.41 26.37
N PRO A 517 -16.78 12.09 26.35
CA PRO A 517 -16.74 11.31 25.11
C PRO A 517 -18.08 11.31 24.37
N ARG A 518 -18.03 11.45 23.05
CA ARG A 518 -19.21 11.35 22.17
C ARG A 518 -19.49 9.90 21.78
N PRO A 519 -20.76 9.46 21.70
CA PRO A 519 -21.10 8.10 21.30
C PRO A 519 -20.84 7.88 19.80
N VAL A 520 -20.15 6.79 19.47
CA VAL A 520 -19.99 6.30 18.09
C VAL A 520 -21.16 5.38 17.75
N THR A 521 -21.82 5.59 16.61
CA THR A 521 -22.87 4.70 16.09
C THR A 521 -22.69 4.54 14.58
N PHE A 522 -22.85 3.31 14.06
CA PHE A 522 -22.65 3.02 12.64
C PHE A 522 -24.00 2.80 11.93
N PRO A 523 -24.17 3.27 10.67
CA PRO A 523 -25.39 3.06 9.91
C PRO A 523 -25.80 1.58 9.88
N ARG A 524 -27.09 1.30 10.07
CA ARG A 524 -27.62 -0.07 10.05
C ARG A 524 -27.71 -0.56 8.60
N PRO A 525 -27.07 -1.68 8.23
CA PRO A 525 -27.20 -2.24 6.89
C PRO A 525 -28.63 -2.72 6.62
N ILE A 526 -29.10 -2.55 5.40
CA ILE A 526 -30.42 -3.01 4.93
C ILE A 526 -30.18 -4.18 3.98
N GLU A 527 -30.82 -5.34 4.25
CA GLU A 527 -30.66 -6.55 3.44
C GLU A 527 -31.95 -6.93 2.70
N LYS A 528 -31.83 -7.35 1.43
CA LYS A 528 -32.84 -8.12 0.68
C LYS A 528 -32.15 -9.35 0.05
N LYS A 529 -32.92 -10.37 -0.30
CA LYS A 529 -32.45 -11.57 -1.01
C LYS A 529 -33.15 -11.69 -2.36
N LEU A 530 -32.38 -11.89 -3.44
CA LEU A 530 -32.92 -12.12 -4.78
C LEU A 530 -33.47 -13.56 -4.93
N PRO A 531 -34.43 -13.82 -5.83
CA PRO A 531 -35.06 -15.13 -5.98
C PRO A 531 -34.09 -16.29 -6.26
N ASN A 532 -32.96 -16.02 -6.94
CA ASN A 532 -31.93 -17.00 -7.26
C ASN A 532 -30.92 -17.27 -6.12
N GLY A 533 -31.05 -16.59 -4.98
CA GLY A 533 -30.25 -16.84 -3.78
C GLY A 533 -29.30 -15.71 -3.37
N VAL A 534 -28.94 -14.80 -4.29
CA VAL A 534 -27.99 -13.70 -4.02
C VAL A 534 -28.50 -12.82 -2.88
N ARG A 535 -27.66 -12.61 -1.87
CA ARG A 535 -27.92 -11.64 -0.79
C ARG A 535 -27.48 -10.25 -1.23
N VAL A 536 -28.24 -9.22 -0.91
CA VAL A 536 -27.92 -7.82 -1.26
C VAL A 536 -28.02 -6.97 0.00
N VAL A 537 -26.90 -6.37 0.40
CA VAL A 537 -26.73 -5.56 1.61
C VAL A 537 -26.38 -4.13 1.19
N VAL A 538 -27.02 -3.13 1.80
CA VAL A 538 -26.78 -1.71 1.49
C VAL A 538 -26.50 -0.90 2.76
N VAL A 539 -25.47 -0.06 2.70
CA VAL A 539 -25.05 0.86 3.78
C VAL A 539 -24.84 2.29 3.25
N PRO A 540 -25.92 3.10 3.12
CA PRO A 540 -25.83 4.43 2.53
C PRO A 540 -24.95 5.42 3.31
N ARG A 541 -24.21 6.27 2.57
CA ARG A 541 -23.47 7.45 3.04
C ARG A 541 -23.67 8.59 2.03
N PRO A 542 -24.75 9.40 2.14
CA PRO A 542 -25.06 10.41 1.14
C PRO A 542 -24.04 11.56 1.12
N GLY A 543 -23.77 12.10 -0.07
CA GLY A 543 -22.88 13.25 -0.26
C GLY A 543 -21.40 12.93 -0.02
N THR A 544 -20.91 11.82 -0.58
CA THR A 544 -19.47 11.55 -0.75
C THR A 544 -19.02 11.63 -2.22
N GLY A 545 -19.95 11.57 -3.17
CA GLY A 545 -19.66 11.45 -4.60
C GLY A 545 -19.08 10.09 -5.01
N LEU A 546 -18.97 9.14 -4.07
CA LEU A 546 -18.27 7.86 -4.25
C LEU A 546 -19.12 6.69 -3.79
N VAL A 547 -18.97 5.55 -4.46
CA VAL A 547 -19.63 4.29 -4.11
C VAL A 547 -18.66 3.12 -4.21
N SER A 548 -18.70 2.25 -3.21
CA SER A 548 -18.07 0.93 -3.20
C SER A 548 -19.13 -0.14 -3.35
N VAL A 549 -18.87 -1.12 -4.21
CA VAL A 549 -19.67 -2.32 -4.40
C VAL A 549 -18.75 -3.52 -4.37
N ALA A 550 -19.01 -4.50 -3.51
CA ALA A 550 -18.21 -5.72 -3.47
C ALA A 550 -19.08 -6.98 -3.41
N ALA A 551 -18.64 -8.01 -4.10
CA ALA A 551 -19.25 -9.33 -4.13
C ALA A 551 -18.40 -10.28 -3.29
N GLY A 552 -18.87 -10.62 -2.09
CA GLY A 552 -18.30 -11.69 -1.28
C GLY A 552 -18.81 -13.04 -1.75
N VAL A 553 -17.90 -13.98 -1.99
CA VAL A 553 -18.21 -15.33 -2.48
C VAL A 553 -17.55 -16.35 -1.55
N LYS A 554 -18.27 -17.43 -1.19
CA LYS A 554 -17.72 -18.54 -0.39
C LYS A 554 -16.76 -19.43 -1.20
N ALA A 555 -15.61 -18.86 -1.58
CA ALA A 555 -14.64 -19.39 -2.53
C ALA A 555 -13.17 -19.14 -2.11
N GLY A 556 -12.89 -19.09 -0.79
CA GLY A 556 -11.55 -18.85 -0.27
C GLY A 556 -10.60 -20.05 -0.32
N SER A 557 -9.32 -19.83 0.01
CA SER A 557 -8.25 -20.84 -0.07
C SER A 557 -8.46 -22.08 0.81
N VAL A 558 -9.40 -22.06 1.77
CA VAL A 558 -9.78 -23.24 2.56
C VAL A 558 -10.38 -24.38 1.70
N PHE A 559 -10.77 -24.08 0.45
CA PHE A 559 -11.22 -25.06 -0.55
C PHE A 559 -10.09 -25.55 -1.48
N ASP A 560 -8.84 -25.10 -1.30
CA ASP A 560 -7.69 -25.57 -2.09
C ASP A 560 -7.26 -27.00 -1.67
N PRO A 561 -7.04 -27.93 -2.61
CA PRO A 561 -6.24 -29.12 -2.34
C PRO A 561 -4.78 -28.74 -2.02
N ASN A 562 -4.12 -29.42 -1.07
CA ASN A 562 -2.70 -29.12 -0.75
C ASN A 562 -1.75 -29.23 -1.97
N VAL A 563 -2.08 -30.07 -2.96
CA VAL A 563 -1.33 -30.23 -4.21
C VAL A 563 -1.60 -29.11 -5.25
N ALA A 564 -2.64 -28.31 -5.02
CA ALA A 564 -3.10 -27.19 -5.82
C ALA A 564 -3.26 -25.92 -4.95
N ALA A 565 -2.39 -25.76 -3.96
CA ALA A 565 -2.40 -24.61 -3.06
C ALA A 565 -2.30 -23.30 -3.86
N GLY A 566 -3.15 -22.33 -3.56
CA GLY A 566 -3.29 -21.09 -4.32
C GLY A 566 -4.39 -21.10 -5.39
N LEU A 567 -5.07 -22.23 -5.62
CA LEU A 567 -6.15 -22.36 -6.60
C LEU A 567 -7.24 -21.28 -6.44
N ALA A 568 -7.66 -20.98 -5.21
CA ALA A 568 -8.63 -19.92 -4.93
C ALA A 568 -8.13 -18.52 -5.32
N ASP A 569 -6.91 -18.14 -4.92
CA ASP A 569 -6.33 -16.82 -5.20
C ASP A 569 -6.03 -16.65 -6.68
N PHE A 570 -5.52 -17.70 -7.32
CA PHE A 570 -5.28 -17.72 -8.76
C PHE A 570 -6.60 -17.60 -9.55
N THR A 571 -7.64 -18.34 -9.16
CA THR A 571 -8.97 -18.24 -9.79
C THR A 571 -9.60 -16.86 -9.59
N ALA A 572 -9.47 -16.25 -8.40
CA ALA A 572 -9.95 -14.91 -8.12
C ALA A 572 -9.18 -13.85 -8.94
N SER A 573 -7.85 -13.91 -8.93
CA SER A 573 -6.96 -13.04 -9.71
C SER A 573 -7.27 -13.08 -11.22
N LEU A 574 -7.70 -14.25 -11.74
CA LEU A 574 -8.09 -14.40 -13.15
C LEU A 574 -9.43 -13.76 -13.52
N LEU A 575 -10.31 -13.39 -12.57
CA LEU A 575 -11.63 -12.85 -12.91
C LEU A 575 -11.53 -11.51 -13.67
N THR A 576 -10.61 -10.63 -13.26
CA THR A 576 -10.32 -9.37 -13.94
C THR A 576 -9.46 -9.56 -15.19
N ARG A 577 -8.83 -10.72 -15.39
CA ARG A 577 -7.95 -11.01 -16.53
C ARG A 577 -8.70 -11.33 -17.84
N GLY A 578 -10.04 -11.39 -17.84
CA GLY A 578 -10.81 -11.42 -19.09
C GLY A 578 -12.15 -12.15 -18.98
N THR A 579 -13.15 -11.64 -19.69
CA THR A 579 -14.49 -12.22 -19.84
C THR A 579 -14.71 -12.72 -21.26
N LYS A 580 -15.89 -13.31 -21.52
CA LYS A 580 -16.30 -13.72 -22.88
C LYS A 580 -16.56 -12.56 -23.86
N THR A 581 -16.44 -11.32 -23.40
CA THR A 581 -16.83 -10.10 -24.15
C THR A 581 -15.84 -8.94 -24.00
N HIS A 582 -14.97 -8.95 -22.99
CA HIS A 582 -13.93 -7.95 -22.77
C HIS A 582 -12.61 -8.62 -22.36
N THR A 583 -11.50 -8.20 -22.97
CA THR A 583 -10.14 -8.59 -22.55
C THR A 583 -9.71 -7.86 -21.28
N ALA A 584 -8.65 -8.31 -20.58
CA ALA A 584 -8.11 -7.62 -19.40
C ALA A 584 -7.88 -6.10 -19.63
N PRO A 585 -7.21 -5.66 -20.72
CA PRO A 585 -7.08 -4.24 -21.05
C PRO A 585 -8.40 -3.48 -21.11
N GLN A 586 -9.43 -4.08 -21.72
CA GLN A 586 -10.74 -3.43 -21.88
C GLN A 586 -11.52 -3.37 -20.57
N ILE A 587 -11.39 -4.37 -19.69
CA ILE A 587 -11.96 -4.36 -18.34
C ILE A 587 -11.33 -3.23 -17.52
N ALA A 588 -9.99 -3.17 -17.49
CA ALA A 588 -9.26 -2.11 -16.81
C ALA A 588 -9.59 -0.73 -17.38
N GLU A 589 -9.50 -0.55 -18.70
CA GLU A 589 -9.77 0.71 -19.39
C GLU A 589 -11.19 1.21 -19.14
N THR A 590 -12.20 0.33 -19.21
CA THR A 590 -13.60 0.73 -19.00
C THR A 590 -13.86 1.16 -17.55
N VAL A 591 -13.28 0.49 -16.55
CA VAL A 591 -13.50 0.87 -15.14
C VAL A 591 -12.67 2.10 -14.77
N GLU A 592 -11.40 2.16 -15.18
CA GLU A 592 -10.51 3.29 -14.92
C GLU A 592 -11.00 4.56 -15.64
N ALA A 593 -11.59 4.45 -16.84
CA ALA A 593 -12.23 5.57 -17.55
C ALA A 593 -13.35 6.24 -16.76
N LEU A 594 -14.03 5.49 -15.90
CA LEU A 594 -15.12 5.95 -15.03
C LEU A 594 -14.62 6.42 -13.65
N GLY A 595 -13.30 6.66 -13.52
CA GLY A 595 -12.63 6.98 -12.26
C GLY A 595 -12.63 5.83 -11.26
N GLY A 596 -13.00 4.64 -11.69
CA GLY A 596 -13.13 3.49 -10.83
C GLY A 596 -11.85 2.68 -10.68
N SER A 597 -11.90 1.74 -9.75
CA SER A 597 -10.98 0.62 -9.67
C SER A 597 -11.77 -0.68 -9.49
N LEU A 598 -11.33 -1.74 -10.16
CA LEU A 598 -11.88 -3.09 -10.04
C LEU A 598 -10.75 -4.05 -9.66
N SER A 599 -10.96 -4.84 -8.62
CA SER A 599 -9.99 -5.83 -8.15
C SER A 599 -10.68 -7.13 -7.73
N SER A 600 -9.93 -8.22 -7.66
CA SER A 600 -10.38 -9.48 -7.08
C SER A 600 -9.23 -10.21 -6.40
N ALA A 601 -9.53 -10.89 -5.29
CA ALA A 601 -8.56 -11.65 -4.49
C ALA A 601 -9.27 -12.71 -3.63
N ALA A 602 -8.54 -13.76 -3.24
CA ALA A 602 -9.02 -14.73 -2.26
C ALA A 602 -8.39 -14.52 -0.87
N GLY A 603 -9.22 -14.62 0.17
CA GLY A 603 -8.77 -14.89 1.53
C GLY A 603 -8.98 -16.36 1.89
N TRP A 604 -8.78 -16.71 3.15
CA TRP A 604 -8.96 -18.09 3.62
C TRP A 604 -10.41 -18.60 3.49
N ASP A 605 -11.38 -17.85 4.00
CA ASP A 605 -12.78 -18.33 4.13
C ASP A 605 -13.69 -17.93 2.96
N GLY A 606 -13.29 -16.90 2.20
CA GLY A 606 -14.03 -16.33 1.09
C GLY A 606 -13.11 -15.64 0.08
N ALA A 607 -13.64 -15.37 -1.11
CA ALA A 607 -13.01 -14.53 -2.12
C ALA A 607 -13.93 -13.35 -2.43
N ASN A 608 -13.36 -12.26 -2.97
CA ASN A 608 -14.16 -11.09 -3.33
C ASN A 608 -13.80 -10.55 -4.71
N VAL A 609 -14.79 -9.92 -5.35
CA VAL A 609 -14.59 -8.92 -6.40
C VAL A 609 -15.02 -7.58 -5.81
N SER A 610 -14.22 -6.55 -5.94
CA SER A 610 -14.47 -5.21 -5.39
C SER A 610 -14.39 -4.15 -6.48
N LEU A 611 -15.45 -3.34 -6.60
CA LEU A 611 -15.53 -2.13 -7.43
C LEU A 611 -15.63 -0.90 -6.52
N TRP A 612 -14.89 0.14 -6.85
CA TRP A 612 -15.10 1.50 -6.33
C TRP A 612 -15.14 2.47 -7.51
N SER A 613 -15.99 3.50 -7.46
CA SER A 613 -16.17 4.47 -8.55
C SER A 613 -16.91 5.73 -8.06
N LEU A 614 -16.91 6.76 -8.90
CA LEU A 614 -17.79 7.92 -8.77
C LEU A 614 -19.26 7.49 -8.82
N SER A 615 -20.10 8.02 -7.93
CA SER A 615 -21.52 7.62 -7.84
C SER A 615 -22.33 7.95 -9.11
N SER A 616 -21.88 8.93 -9.89
CA SER A 616 -22.42 9.27 -11.22
C SER A 616 -22.24 8.16 -12.26
N HIS A 617 -21.17 7.37 -12.17
CA HIS A 617 -20.76 6.39 -13.20
C HIS A 617 -21.04 4.93 -12.82
N LEU A 618 -21.64 4.68 -11.65
CA LEU A 618 -21.97 3.32 -11.20
C LEU A 618 -22.81 2.54 -12.23
N GLY A 619 -23.72 3.22 -12.95
CA GLY A 619 -24.56 2.59 -13.97
C GLY A 619 -23.81 2.04 -15.18
N GLU A 620 -22.58 2.53 -15.40
CA GLU A 620 -21.66 2.15 -16.48
C GLU A 620 -20.62 1.14 -15.98
N ALA A 621 -20.13 1.30 -14.75
CA ALA A 621 -19.11 0.42 -14.14
C ALA A 621 -19.68 -0.92 -13.64
N LEU A 622 -20.90 -0.92 -13.07
CA LEU A 622 -21.51 -2.13 -12.51
C LEU A 622 -21.77 -3.26 -13.54
N PRO A 623 -22.16 -2.99 -14.82
CA PRO A 623 -22.15 -3.99 -15.88
C PRO A 623 -20.85 -4.81 -15.95
N ILE A 624 -19.68 -4.15 -15.97
CA ILE A 624 -18.37 -4.82 -16.07
C ILE A 624 -18.07 -5.64 -14.82
N PHE A 625 -18.34 -5.10 -13.63
CA PHE A 625 -18.23 -5.84 -12.35
C PHE A 625 -19.10 -7.12 -12.34
N ALA A 626 -20.34 -7.03 -12.82
CA ALA A 626 -21.24 -8.18 -12.91
C ALA A 626 -20.78 -9.20 -13.96
N GLU A 627 -20.18 -8.73 -15.06
CA GLU A 627 -19.63 -9.59 -16.12
C GLU A 627 -18.38 -10.34 -15.64
N VAL A 628 -17.45 -9.65 -14.98
CA VAL A 628 -16.24 -10.20 -14.36
C VAL A 628 -16.58 -11.29 -13.34
N LEU A 629 -17.58 -11.06 -12.47
CA LEU A 629 -17.99 -12.05 -11.47
C LEU A 629 -18.69 -13.28 -12.08
N ARG A 630 -19.45 -13.10 -13.19
CA ARG A 630 -20.40 -14.13 -13.70
C ARG A 630 -19.96 -14.82 -14.99
N ARG A 631 -19.08 -14.20 -15.78
CA ARG A 631 -18.74 -14.62 -17.16
C ARG A 631 -17.23 -14.48 -17.50
N PRO A 632 -16.29 -14.83 -16.61
CA PRO A 632 -14.87 -14.88 -16.96
C PRO A 632 -14.63 -15.87 -18.13
N ALA A 633 -13.57 -15.64 -18.89
CA ALA A 633 -13.16 -16.51 -20.00
C ALA A 633 -12.13 -17.57 -19.57
N PHE A 634 -11.24 -17.22 -18.64
CA PHE A 634 -10.06 -18.04 -18.29
C PHE A 634 -9.27 -18.49 -19.52
N ALA A 635 -8.96 -17.54 -20.42
CA ALA A 635 -8.23 -17.80 -21.64
C ALA A 635 -6.83 -18.37 -21.33
N PRO A 636 -6.31 -19.36 -22.07
CA PRO A 636 -5.04 -20.01 -21.78
C PRO A 636 -3.86 -19.03 -21.64
N GLU A 637 -3.80 -18.01 -22.49
CA GLU A 637 -2.79 -16.96 -22.47
C GLU A 637 -2.81 -16.11 -21.19
N GLU A 638 -3.98 -15.92 -20.57
CA GLU A 638 -4.12 -15.22 -19.28
C GLU A 638 -3.69 -16.11 -18.11
N ILE A 639 -3.95 -17.41 -18.20
CA ILE A 639 -3.47 -18.41 -17.24
C ILE A 639 -1.93 -18.47 -17.27
N GLU A 640 -1.32 -18.53 -18.45
CA GLU A 640 0.15 -18.52 -18.58
C GLU A 640 0.74 -17.17 -18.12
N ARG A 641 0.14 -16.02 -18.47
CA ARG A 641 0.61 -14.71 -18.03
C ARG A 641 0.56 -14.58 -16.50
N LEU A 642 -0.58 -14.85 -15.87
CA LEU A 642 -0.71 -14.78 -14.41
C LEU A 642 0.22 -15.79 -13.71
N ARG A 643 0.46 -16.96 -14.30
CA ARG A 643 1.44 -17.92 -13.78
C ARG A 643 2.85 -17.33 -13.78
N SER A 644 3.27 -16.65 -14.84
CA SER A 644 4.56 -15.93 -14.85
C SER A 644 4.60 -14.80 -13.82
N GLU A 645 3.57 -13.95 -13.75
CA GLU A 645 3.46 -12.84 -12.79
C GLU A 645 3.60 -13.36 -11.33
N LYS A 646 2.78 -14.35 -10.94
CA LYS A 646 2.81 -14.96 -9.60
C LYS A 646 4.14 -15.66 -9.28
N LEU A 647 4.85 -16.19 -10.28
CA LEU A 647 6.17 -16.81 -10.06
C LEU A 647 7.27 -15.78 -9.82
N ASP A 648 7.24 -14.64 -10.50
CA ASP A 648 8.16 -13.52 -10.23
C ASP A 648 7.84 -12.87 -8.86
N GLU A 649 6.56 -12.69 -8.51
CA GLU A 649 6.12 -12.27 -7.16
C GLU A 649 6.63 -13.22 -6.06
N LEU A 650 6.56 -14.54 -6.27
CA LEU A 650 7.08 -15.54 -5.35
C LEU A 650 8.63 -15.50 -5.28
N ALA A 651 9.31 -15.29 -6.40
CA ALA A 651 10.77 -15.17 -6.44
C ALA A 651 11.31 -13.97 -5.65
N VAL A 652 10.56 -12.85 -5.63
CA VAL A 652 10.85 -11.69 -4.76
C VAL A 652 10.47 -11.99 -3.31
N SER A 653 9.21 -12.37 -3.05
CA SER A 653 8.66 -12.41 -1.68
C SER A 653 9.26 -13.51 -0.79
N LEU A 654 9.68 -14.64 -1.38
CA LEU A 654 10.36 -15.73 -0.65
C LEU A 654 11.81 -15.41 -0.25
N ARG A 655 12.39 -14.27 -0.69
CA ARG A 655 13.68 -13.79 -0.16
C ARG A 655 13.57 -13.29 1.30
N SER A 656 12.40 -12.84 1.72
CA SER A 656 12.17 -12.28 3.06
C SER A 656 12.11 -13.38 4.14
N PRO A 657 12.97 -13.33 5.18
CA PRO A 657 12.90 -14.25 6.31
C PRO A 657 11.52 -14.22 7.01
N GLY A 658 10.90 -13.04 7.12
CA GLY A 658 9.57 -12.88 7.72
C GLY A 658 8.45 -13.55 6.91
N THR A 659 8.53 -13.51 5.58
CA THR A 659 7.58 -14.24 4.71
C THR A 659 7.70 -15.75 4.91
N LEU A 660 8.93 -16.27 4.86
CA LEU A 660 9.20 -17.70 5.09
C LEU A 660 8.73 -18.14 6.49
N ALA A 661 9.01 -17.34 7.53
CA ALA A 661 8.58 -17.63 8.89
C ALA A 661 7.06 -17.74 9.01
N ARG A 662 6.31 -16.83 8.37
CA ARG A 662 4.84 -16.83 8.37
C ARG A 662 4.24 -18.02 7.62
N LEU A 663 4.82 -18.42 6.49
CA LEU A 663 4.35 -19.56 5.70
C LEU A 663 4.65 -20.89 6.41
N ALA A 664 5.87 -21.05 6.94
CA ALA A 664 6.24 -22.21 7.75
C ALA A 664 5.41 -22.29 9.05
N ALA A 665 5.09 -21.16 9.69
CA ALA A 665 4.25 -21.12 10.89
C ALA A 665 2.83 -21.67 10.65
N ALA A 666 2.16 -21.27 9.57
CA ALA A 666 0.86 -21.84 9.20
C ALA A 666 0.96 -23.37 9.00
N ARG A 667 2.00 -23.81 8.27
CA ARG A 667 2.22 -25.22 7.94
C ARG A 667 2.53 -26.09 9.17
N VAL A 668 3.34 -25.59 10.11
CA VAL A 668 3.66 -26.28 11.37
C VAL A 668 2.43 -26.40 12.28
N VAL A 669 1.57 -25.38 12.34
CA VAL A 669 0.38 -25.35 13.21
C VAL A 669 -0.76 -26.23 12.67
N PHE A 670 -0.99 -26.23 11.35
CA PHE A 670 -2.17 -26.88 10.74
C PHE A 670 -1.86 -28.15 9.94
N GLY A 671 -0.60 -28.45 9.64
CA GLY A 671 -0.21 -29.65 8.88
C GLY A 671 -0.79 -29.63 7.47
N ASP A 672 -1.52 -30.68 7.10
CA ASP A 672 -2.21 -30.83 5.81
C ASP A 672 -3.73 -30.48 5.88
N SER A 673 -4.20 -29.83 6.95
CA SER A 673 -5.57 -29.29 7.00
C SER A 673 -5.71 -28.00 6.18
N GLY A 674 -6.96 -27.61 5.85
CA GLY A 674 -7.29 -26.50 4.93
C GLY A 674 -6.86 -25.09 5.34
N TYR A 675 -6.04 -24.95 6.39
CA TYR A 675 -5.44 -23.70 6.85
C TYR A 675 -3.89 -23.72 6.90
N GLY A 676 -3.26 -24.83 6.50
CA GLY A 676 -1.81 -25.07 6.64
C GLY A 676 -0.95 -24.88 5.39
N HIS A 677 -1.52 -24.88 4.18
CA HIS A 677 -0.78 -24.59 2.94
C HIS A 677 -0.54 -23.08 2.75
N SER A 678 0.11 -22.70 1.65
CA SER A 678 0.18 -21.29 1.23
C SER A 678 -1.13 -20.90 0.52
N PRO A 679 -1.85 -19.85 0.95
CA PRO A 679 -3.10 -19.43 0.31
C PRO A 679 -2.90 -18.71 -1.03
N GLY A 680 -1.68 -18.22 -1.30
CA GLY A 680 -1.22 -17.71 -2.60
C GLY A 680 -0.35 -18.71 -3.36
N GLY A 681 -0.36 -19.99 -2.95
CA GLY A 681 0.41 -21.06 -3.57
C GLY A 681 1.93 -21.01 -3.36
N THR A 682 2.63 -21.85 -4.12
CA THR A 682 4.08 -22.04 -4.06
C THR A 682 4.66 -22.14 -5.48
N PRO A 683 5.99 -22.01 -5.66
CA PRO A 683 6.62 -22.13 -6.99
C PRO A 683 6.40 -23.49 -7.66
N GLU A 684 6.05 -24.54 -6.90
CA GLU A 684 5.64 -25.84 -7.43
C GLU A 684 4.15 -25.88 -7.79
N THR A 685 3.24 -25.47 -6.88
CA THR A 685 1.79 -25.59 -7.13
C THR A 685 1.32 -24.63 -8.22
N ILE A 686 1.81 -23.39 -8.25
CA ILE A 686 1.47 -22.41 -9.29
C ILE A 686 1.89 -22.87 -10.70
N LYS A 687 2.93 -23.71 -10.80
CA LYS A 687 3.33 -24.38 -12.06
C LYS A 687 2.46 -25.58 -12.43
N ALA A 688 1.77 -26.18 -11.45
CA ALA A 688 0.97 -27.38 -11.63
C ALA A 688 -0.53 -27.11 -11.86
N LEU A 689 -1.07 -25.99 -11.37
CA LEU A 689 -2.49 -25.61 -11.53
C LEU A 689 -2.93 -25.67 -13.01
N ASP A 690 -3.97 -26.46 -13.31
CA ASP A 690 -4.50 -26.57 -14.68
C ASP A 690 -5.82 -25.80 -14.91
N ALA A 691 -6.11 -25.49 -16.17
CA ALA A 691 -7.28 -24.70 -16.58
C ALA A 691 -8.63 -25.38 -16.28
N GLY A 692 -8.66 -26.72 -16.22
CA GLY A 692 -9.82 -27.52 -15.86
C GLY A 692 -10.10 -27.52 -14.35
N GLU A 693 -9.06 -27.51 -13.51
CA GLU A 693 -9.19 -27.29 -12.06
C GLU A 693 -9.72 -25.89 -11.76
N ILE A 694 -9.14 -24.85 -12.38
CA ILE A 694 -9.59 -23.44 -12.26
C ILE A 694 -11.07 -23.32 -12.68
N ASN A 695 -11.45 -23.88 -13.83
CA ASN A 695 -12.85 -23.86 -14.28
C ASN A 695 -13.79 -24.61 -13.32
N ARG A 696 -13.37 -25.76 -12.77
CA ARG A 696 -14.17 -26.55 -11.81
C ARG A 696 -14.33 -25.81 -10.48
N PHE A 697 -13.28 -25.16 -10.00
CA PHE A 697 -13.33 -24.31 -8.80
C PHE A 697 -14.29 -23.14 -9.02
N TYR A 698 -14.14 -22.41 -10.12
CA TYR A 698 -15.04 -21.32 -10.46
C TYR A 698 -16.51 -21.78 -10.51
N GLN A 699 -16.84 -22.78 -11.35
CA GLN A 699 -18.21 -23.21 -11.58
C GLN A 699 -18.89 -23.84 -10.35
N SER A 700 -18.12 -24.38 -9.39
CA SER A 700 -18.68 -24.96 -8.15
C SER A 700 -18.79 -23.95 -7.00
N ARG A 701 -17.95 -22.90 -6.96
CA ARG A 701 -17.93 -21.92 -5.87
C ARG A 701 -18.62 -20.59 -6.22
N TYR A 702 -18.39 -20.05 -7.41
CA TYR A 702 -18.95 -18.77 -7.87
C TYR A 702 -20.36 -18.96 -8.41
N GLN A 703 -21.30 -18.95 -7.49
CA GLN A 703 -22.69 -19.34 -7.66
C GLN A 703 -23.59 -18.37 -6.89
N PRO A 704 -24.83 -18.07 -7.35
CA PRO A 704 -25.66 -17.01 -6.77
C PRO A 704 -26.00 -17.25 -5.28
N GLN A 705 -26.25 -18.50 -4.87
CA GLN A 705 -26.51 -18.88 -3.48
C GLN A 705 -25.27 -18.78 -2.56
N ASN A 706 -24.07 -18.69 -3.12
CA ASN A 706 -22.81 -18.52 -2.38
C ASN A 706 -22.37 -17.05 -2.30
N THR A 707 -23.14 -16.12 -2.88
CA THR A 707 -22.74 -14.72 -3.08
C THR A 707 -23.55 -13.73 -2.25
N VAL A 708 -22.86 -12.75 -1.67
CA VAL A 708 -23.44 -11.51 -1.13
C VAL A 708 -22.88 -10.30 -1.86
N LEU A 709 -23.76 -9.41 -2.31
CA LEU A 709 -23.41 -8.10 -2.83
C LEU A 709 -23.55 -7.07 -1.70
N VAL A 710 -22.51 -6.28 -1.47
CA VAL A 710 -22.50 -5.22 -0.45
C VAL A 710 -22.24 -3.87 -1.14
N PHE A 711 -23.21 -2.97 -1.05
CA PHE A 711 -23.16 -1.61 -1.59
C PHE A 711 -22.99 -0.60 -0.45
N GLY A 712 -22.03 0.32 -0.54
CA GLY A 712 -21.83 1.37 0.46
C GLY A 712 -21.28 2.66 -0.14
N GLY A 713 -21.66 3.81 0.41
CA GLY A 713 -21.36 5.12 -0.17
C GLY A 713 -22.62 5.86 -0.65
N ASP A 714 -22.47 6.72 -1.64
CA ASP A 714 -23.49 7.67 -2.13
C ASP A 714 -24.55 7.00 -3.01
N ILE A 715 -25.33 6.08 -2.42
CA ILE A 715 -26.33 5.26 -3.10
C ILE A 715 -27.55 5.01 -2.19
N THR A 716 -28.75 5.09 -2.76
CA THR A 716 -29.99 4.75 -2.03
C THR A 716 -30.23 3.23 -2.01
N PRO A 717 -30.92 2.69 -0.99
CA PRO A 717 -31.23 1.27 -0.92
C PRO A 717 -31.95 0.76 -2.16
N ASP A 718 -32.99 1.44 -2.63
CA ASP A 718 -33.76 0.97 -3.78
C ASP A 718 -33.01 1.11 -5.12
N ALA A 719 -32.09 2.07 -5.27
CA ALA A 719 -31.17 2.07 -6.41
C ALA A 719 -30.23 0.85 -6.37
N ALA A 720 -29.62 0.55 -5.22
CA ALA A 720 -28.77 -0.63 -5.04
C ALA A 720 -29.53 -1.95 -5.30
N PHE A 721 -30.78 -2.07 -4.82
CA PHE A 721 -31.62 -3.24 -5.07
C PHE A 721 -32.07 -3.35 -6.54
N ALA A 722 -32.39 -2.24 -7.21
CA ALA A 722 -32.70 -2.23 -8.63
C ALA A 722 -31.48 -2.65 -9.48
N TYR A 723 -30.30 -2.11 -9.18
CA TYR A 723 -29.03 -2.50 -9.78
C TYR A 723 -28.72 -3.98 -9.58
N ALA A 724 -28.78 -4.48 -8.33
CA ALA A 724 -28.54 -5.88 -8.02
C ALA A 724 -29.53 -6.81 -8.75
N THR A 725 -30.82 -6.42 -8.82
CA THR A 725 -31.83 -7.18 -9.58
C THR A 725 -31.46 -7.21 -11.06
N LYS A 726 -31.28 -6.04 -11.69
CA LYS A 726 -30.96 -5.89 -13.13
C LYS A 726 -29.72 -6.69 -13.56
N HIS A 727 -28.70 -6.76 -12.72
CA HIS A 727 -27.40 -7.34 -13.09
C HIS A 727 -27.12 -8.75 -12.54
N PHE A 728 -27.98 -9.29 -11.65
CA PHE A 728 -27.75 -10.61 -11.03
C PHE A 728 -28.99 -11.51 -10.91
N SER A 729 -30.22 -11.07 -11.18
CA SER A 729 -31.39 -11.95 -11.05
C SER A 729 -31.46 -13.08 -12.08
N ASP A 730 -30.83 -12.89 -13.25
CA ASP A 730 -30.69 -13.89 -14.32
C ASP A 730 -29.50 -14.85 -14.10
N TRP A 731 -28.77 -14.73 -12.99
CA TRP A 731 -27.69 -15.66 -12.67
C TRP A 731 -28.27 -17.01 -12.22
N THR A 732 -28.10 -18.03 -13.06
CA THR A 732 -28.55 -19.40 -12.82
C THR A 732 -27.57 -20.18 -11.95
N VAL A 733 -28.10 -21.11 -11.15
CA VAL A 733 -27.29 -22.11 -10.45
C VAL A 733 -26.80 -23.14 -11.46
N LEU A 734 -25.49 -23.37 -11.53
CA LEU A 734 -24.91 -24.44 -12.35
C LEU A 734 -24.99 -25.76 -11.57
N GLY A 735 -25.53 -26.82 -12.21
CA GLY A 735 -25.62 -28.18 -11.63
C GLY A 735 -24.29 -28.94 -11.56
N VAL A 736 -23.18 -28.23 -11.34
CA VAL A 736 -21.84 -28.81 -11.20
C VAL A 736 -21.70 -29.40 -9.81
N ALA A 737 -21.12 -30.61 -9.71
CA ALA A 737 -20.85 -31.24 -8.43
C ALA A 737 -20.00 -30.32 -7.53
N ALA A 738 -20.43 -30.13 -6.29
CA ALA A 738 -19.67 -29.35 -5.33
C ALA A 738 -18.28 -29.98 -5.13
N LEU A 739 -17.25 -29.14 -5.03
CA LEU A 739 -15.95 -29.60 -4.53
C LEU A 739 -16.10 -30.23 -3.14
N PRO A 740 -15.21 -31.17 -2.75
CA PRO A 740 -15.19 -31.74 -1.42
C PRO A 740 -15.26 -30.67 -0.32
N ALA A 741 -15.88 -31.01 0.81
CA ALA A 741 -15.80 -30.16 1.99
C ALA A 741 -14.31 -29.99 2.39
N PRO A 742 -13.89 -28.80 2.86
CA PRO A 742 -12.54 -28.57 3.34
C PRO A 742 -12.07 -29.62 4.34
N THR A 743 -10.80 -30.02 4.25
CA THR A 743 -10.15 -30.82 5.29
C THR A 743 -10.26 -30.07 6.61
N PRO A 744 -10.94 -30.61 7.63
CA PRO A 744 -11.20 -29.91 8.89
C PRO A 744 -9.92 -29.30 9.47
N ALA A 745 -10.01 -28.05 9.93
CA ALA A 745 -8.87 -27.28 10.44
C ALA A 745 -8.38 -27.72 11.84
N GLU A 746 -8.21 -29.03 12.01
CA GLU A 746 -7.65 -29.67 13.18
C GLU A 746 -6.15 -29.35 13.29
N PRO A 747 -5.71 -28.73 14.40
CA PRO A 747 -4.31 -28.42 14.56
C PRO A 747 -3.45 -29.61 14.94
N GLN A 748 -2.15 -29.48 14.63
CA GLN A 748 -1.13 -30.39 15.12
C GLN A 748 -0.98 -30.27 16.66
N LYS A 749 -0.69 -31.38 17.33
CA LYS A 749 -0.57 -31.45 18.80
C LYS A 749 0.88 -31.26 19.24
N GLY A 750 1.09 -30.32 20.16
CA GLY A 750 2.40 -29.99 20.73
C GLY A 750 3.15 -28.91 19.93
N GLY A 751 3.98 -28.14 20.62
CA GLY A 751 4.83 -27.11 20.01
C GLY A 751 6.11 -27.73 19.42
N ARG A 752 6.41 -27.43 18.15
CA ARG A 752 7.67 -27.79 17.48
C ARG A 752 8.66 -26.62 17.51
N VAL A 753 9.95 -26.89 17.31
CA VAL A 753 10.97 -25.85 17.15
C VAL A 753 11.64 -26.06 15.80
N VAL A 754 11.32 -25.20 14.83
CA VAL A 754 11.76 -25.30 13.44
C VAL A 754 12.63 -24.11 13.08
N VAL A 755 13.86 -24.39 12.65
CA VAL A 755 14.78 -23.41 12.09
C VAL A 755 14.85 -23.63 10.58
N VAL A 756 14.54 -22.58 9.82
CA VAL A 756 14.87 -22.52 8.39
C VAL A 756 16.21 -21.81 8.27
N ASP A 757 17.27 -22.58 8.01
CA ASP A 757 18.63 -22.06 7.89
C ASP A 757 18.80 -21.33 6.55
N LYS A 758 19.06 -20.02 6.62
CA LYS A 758 19.17 -19.11 5.49
C LYS A 758 20.45 -18.26 5.64
N PRO A 759 21.63 -18.78 5.23
CA PRO A 759 22.92 -18.13 5.47
C PRO A 759 23.14 -16.76 4.81
N ASP A 760 22.27 -16.36 3.88
CA ASP A 760 22.23 -15.04 3.23
C ASP A 760 21.22 -14.07 3.88
N ALA A 761 20.69 -14.39 5.07
CA ALA A 761 19.77 -13.52 5.81
C ALA A 761 20.52 -12.53 6.73
N GLY A 762 20.50 -11.25 6.39
CA GLY A 762 21.10 -10.18 7.23
C GLY A 762 20.44 -10.00 8.61
N GLN A 763 19.18 -10.45 8.77
CA GLN A 763 18.45 -10.48 10.03
C GLN A 763 17.64 -11.77 10.15
N ALA A 764 17.42 -12.21 11.39
CA ALA A 764 16.55 -13.33 11.71
C ALA A 764 15.11 -12.87 11.97
N ALA A 765 14.15 -13.56 11.34
CA ALA A 765 12.74 -13.46 11.71
C ALA A 765 12.41 -14.55 12.74
N VAL A 766 11.86 -14.13 13.88
CA VAL A 766 11.40 -15.03 14.95
C VAL A 766 9.88 -14.97 15.04
N CYS A 767 9.22 -16.12 15.03
CA CYS A 767 7.78 -16.26 15.12
C CYS A 767 7.40 -17.39 16.10
N LEU A 768 6.60 -17.05 17.11
CA LEU A 768 5.81 -18.04 17.86
C LEU A 768 4.46 -18.19 17.16
N ALA A 769 3.99 -19.43 16.98
CA ALA A 769 2.70 -19.72 16.36
C ALA A 769 1.95 -20.85 17.08
N ARG A 770 0.64 -20.68 17.24
CA ARG A 770 -0.26 -21.72 17.78
C ARG A 770 -1.71 -21.54 17.33
N PRO A 771 -2.58 -22.54 17.49
CA PRO A 771 -4.01 -22.40 17.24
C PRO A 771 -4.64 -21.43 18.23
N THR A 772 -5.73 -20.79 17.80
CA THR A 772 -6.57 -19.95 18.64
C THR A 772 -8.04 -20.04 18.21
N ILE A 773 -8.90 -19.30 18.90
CA ILE A 773 -10.35 -19.30 18.67
C ILE A 773 -10.74 -18.93 17.23
N ARG A 774 -11.87 -19.50 16.80
CA ARG A 774 -12.58 -19.11 15.58
C ARG A 774 -13.29 -17.76 15.72
N ARG A 775 -13.54 -17.08 14.61
CA ARG A 775 -14.07 -15.71 14.52
C ARG A 775 -15.45 -15.52 15.18
N ALA A 776 -16.24 -16.59 15.25
CA ALA A 776 -17.56 -16.64 15.86
C ALA A 776 -17.58 -17.19 17.30
N ASP A 777 -16.43 -17.32 17.97
CA ASP A 777 -16.38 -17.65 19.39
C ASP A 777 -16.83 -16.46 20.27
N LYS A 778 -17.57 -16.73 21.35
CA LYS A 778 -18.04 -15.71 22.30
C LYS A 778 -16.89 -14.97 23.00
N ALA A 779 -15.69 -15.56 23.03
CA ALA A 779 -14.48 -14.94 23.54
C ALA A 779 -13.76 -14.03 22.52
N TYR A 780 -14.27 -13.85 21.29
CA TYR A 780 -13.58 -13.05 20.26
C TYR A 780 -13.19 -11.64 20.72
N ALA A 781 -14.10 -10.89 21.34
CA ALA A 781 -13.78 -9.55 21.87
C ALA A 781 -12.72 -9.60 22.99
N VAL A 782 -12.77 -10.61 23.86
CA VAL A 782 -11.75 -10.84 24.90
C VAL A 782 -10.39 -11.14 24.26
N GLY A 783 -10.36 -11.98 23.23
CA GLY A 783 -9.15 -12.33 22.49
C GLY A 783 -8.55 -11.15 21.72
N ARG A 784 -9.38 -10.29 21.12
CA ARG A 784 -8.93 -9.04 20.47
C ARG A 784 -8.26 -8.10 21.49
N VAL A 785 -8.86 -7.89 22.67
CA VAL A 785 -8.27 -7.08 23.73
C VAL A 785 -7.00 -7.74 24.31
N ALA A 786 -6.98 -9.06 24.47
CA ALA A 786 -5.79 -9.80 24.91
C ALA A 786 -4.63 -9.64 23.92
N ASN A 787 -4.88 -9.75 22.61
CA ASN A 787 -3.88 -9.50 21.58
C ASN A 787 -3.43 -8.03 21.56
N GLY A 788 -4.34 -7.09 21.77
CA GLY A 788 -4.02 -5.67 21.88
C GLY A 788 -3.06 -5.35 23.03
N VAL A 789 -3.25 -5.97 24.21
CA VAL A 789 -2.31 -5.86 25.34
C VAL A 789 -0.96 -6.45 25.01
N LEU A 790 -0.95 -7.59 24.30
CA LEU A 790 0.28 -8.28 23.96
C LEU A 790 1.11 -7.55 22.90
N GLY A 791 0.53 -7.17 21.77
CA GLY A 791 1.30 -6.80 20.58
C GLY A 791 0.56 -5.98 19.51
N GLU A 792 -0.38 -5.11 19.87
CA GLU A 792 -0.90 -4.07 18.96
C GLU A 792 -0.67 -2.66 19.52
N GLY A 793 -0.09 -1.78 18.68
CA GLY A 793 0.32 -0.43 19.05
C GLY A 793 1.71 -0.38 19.71
N TYR A 794 2.29 0.81 19.71
CA TYR A 794 3.61 1.13 20.25
C TYR A 794 3.75 0.72 21.72
N SER A 795 2.71 0.95 22.50
CA SER A 795 2.68 0.75 23.95
C SER A 795 2.17 -0.64 24.39
N SER A 796 2.28 -1.64 23.50
CA SER A 796 2.00 -3.06 23.78
C SER A 796 3.18 -3.79 24.46
N ARG A 797 2.90 -4.87 25.21
CA ARG A 797 3.91 -5.60 26.02
C ARG A 797 5.12 -6.07 25.21
N LEU A 798 4.90 -6.67 24.05
CA LEU A 798 5.98 -7.18 23.20
C LEU A 798 6.89 -6.07 22.68
N ASN A 799 6.32 -4.97 22.20
CA ASN A 799 7.11 -3.83 21.73
C ASN A 799 7.88 -3.18 22.88
N GLN A 800 7.24 -3.00 24.04
CA GLN A 800 7.87 -2.47 25.25
C GLN A 800 9.05 -3.34 25.74
N GLU A 801 8.92 -4.67 25.78
CA GLU A 801 10.02 -5.54 26.23
C GLU A 801 11.13 -5.77 25.19
N ILE A 802 10.82 -5.81 23.88
CA ILE A 802 11.78 -6.21 22.84
C ILE A 802 12.39 -5.00 22.11
N ARG A 803 11.59 -3.98 21.75
CA ARG A 803 12.07 -2.71 21.18
C ARG A 803 12.55 -1.80 22.30
N ILE A 804 11.63 -1.28 23.12
CA ILE A 804 11.90 -0.13 24.01
C ILE A 804 12.94 -0.45 25.09
N LYS A 805 12.78 -1.54 25.84
CA LYS A 805 13.67 -1.86 26.98
C LYS A 805 15.01 -2.50 26.60
N ARG A 806 15.20 -2.96 25.35
CA ARG A 806 16.35 -3.80 24.97
C ARG A 806 16.97 -3.53 23.59
N GLY A 807 16.29 -2.80 22.70
CA GLY A 807 16.81 -2.49 21.36
C GLY A 807 17.06 -3.72 20.47
N LEU A 808 16.37 -4.84 20.70
CA LEU A 808 16.58 -6.09 19.96
C LEU A 808 15.84 -6.14 18.62
N SER A 809 14.88 -5.25 18.41
CA SER A 809 14.07 -5.16 17.20
C SER A 809 13.53 -3.75 17.03
N TYR A 810 13.31 -3.32 15.78
CA TYR A 810 12.54 -2.11 15.47
C TYR A 810 11.04 -2.27 15.80
N GLY A 811 10.52 -3.50 15.87
CA GLY A 811 9.12 -3.75 16.25
C GLY A 811 8.80 -5.21 16.53
N ALA A 812 8.13 -5.45 17.66
CA ALA A 812 7.59 -6.75 18.04
C ALA A 812 6.07 -6.66 18.21
N SER A 813 5.35 -7.62 17.63
CA SER A 813 3.88 -7.58 17.51
C SER A 813 3.25 -8.96 17.64
N SER A 814 1.92 -9.01 17.81
CA SER A 814 1.16 -10.25 17.75
C SER A 814 -0.16 -10.09 17.00
N GLY A 815 -0.63 -11.19 16.41
CA GLY A 815 -1.87 -11.25 15.62
C GLY A 815 -2.79 -12.37 16.08
N LEU A 816 -4.05 -12.01 16.38
CA LEU A 816 -5.14 -12.97 16.56
C LEU A 816 -5.89 -13.17 15.24
N GLY A 817 -5.33 -13.97 14.34
CA GLY A 817 -5.92 -14.35 13.04
C GLY A 817 -7.06 -15.37 13.18
N ALA A 818 -8.13 -14.97 13.87
CA ALA A 818 -9.33 -15.79 14.03
C ALA A 818 -10.13 -15.89 12.72
N ARG A 819 -10.19 -17.09 12.14
CA ARG A 819 -10.91 -17.42 10.88
C ARG A 819 -12.24 -18.11 11.20
N LYS A 820 -13.02 -18.46 10.18
CA LYS A 820 -14.34 -19.08 10.31
C LYS A 820 -14.36 -20.32 11.22
N ASP A 821 -13.48 -21.28 10.96
CA ASP A 821 -13.52 -22.60 11.61
C ASP A 821 -12.47 -22.76 12.72
N SER A 822 -11.29 -22.15 12.57
CA SER A 822 -10.14 -22.27 13.47
C SER A 822 -9.16 -21.09 13.27
N GLY A 823 -8.60 -20.53 14.35
CA GLY A 823 -7.74 -19.34 14.26
C GLY A 823 -6.24 -19.66 14.28
N LEU A 824 -5.43 -18.82 13.66
CA LEU A 824 -3.98 -18.76 13.91
C LEU A 824 -3.68 -17.62 14.87
N PHE A 825 -3.02 -17.89 15.99
CA PHE A 825 -2.32 -16.87 16.77
C PHE A 825 -0.83 -16.90 16.42
N SER A 826 -0.24 -15.72 16.26
CA SER A 826 1.22 -15.58 16.11
C SER A 826 1.76 -14.36 16.87
N ALA A 827 2.99 -14.46 17.39
CA ALA A 827 3.74 -13.35 17.96
C ALA A 827 5.16 -13.33 17.37
N SER A 828 5.65 -12.18 16.93
CA SER A 828 6.85 -12.13 16.07
C SER A 828 7.63 -10.82 16.16
N ALA A 829 8.93 -10.91 15.88
CA ALA A 829 9.85 -9.79 15.70
C ALA A 829 10.94 -10.15 14.67
N GLN A 830 11.54 -9.14 14.04
CA GLN A 830 12.78 -9.29 13.26
C GLN A 830 13.96 -8.70 14.05
N THR A 831 15.09 -9.38 14.04
CA THR A 831 16.21 -9.10 14.96
C THR A 831 17.55 -9.49 14.33
N ARG A 832 18.68 -9.11 14.94
CA ARG A 832 19.98 -9.66 14.56
C ARG A 832 19.99 -11.18 14.72
N ASN A 833 20.74 -11.89 13.87
CA ASN A 833 20.75 -13.36 13.91
C ASN A 833 21.18 -13.90 15.29
N ASP A 834 22.21 -13.34 15.93
CA ASP A 834 22.71 -13.73 17.26
C ASP A 834 21.64 -13.62 18.37
N ALA A 835 20.78 -12.60 18.29
CA ALA A 835 19.76 -12.29 19.30
C ALA A 835 18.49 -13.17 19.20
N ALA A 836 18.31 -13.95 18.13
CA ALA A 836 17.11 -14.75 17.91
C ALA A 836 16.72 -15.67 19.10
N PRO A 837 17.65 -16.36 19.81
CA PRO A 837 17.31 -17.19 20.96
C PRO A 837 16.83 -16.41 22.19
N GLU A 838 17.24 -15.14 22.34
CA GLU A 838 16.72 -14.24 23.38
C GLU A 838 15.32 -13.76 23.04
N VAL A 839 15.09 -13.35 21.79
CA VAL A 839 13.75 -12.93 21.32
C VAL A 839 12.72 -14.06 21.48
N VAL A 840 13.08 -15.33 21.22
CA VAL A 840 12.22 -16.49 21.54
C VAL A 840 11.87 -16.54 23.04
N THR A 841 12.84 -16.32 23.93
CA THR A 841 12.60 -16.31 25.38
C THR A 841 11.67 -15.16 25.78
N LEU A 842 11.85 -13.95 25.24
CA LEU A 842 11.01 -12.78 25.54
C LEU A 842 9.58 -12.94 25.03
N LEU A 843 9.38 -13.39 23.79
CA LEU A 843 8.05 -13.69 23.24
C LEU A 843 7.30 -14.74 24.10
N LYS A 844 7.99 -15.77 24.60
CA LYS A 844 7.41 -16.79 25.50
C LYS A 844 7.16 -16.25 26.92
N ALA A 845 8.00 -15.35 27.42
CA ALA A 845 7.83 -14.72 28.72
C ALA A 845 6.54 -13.89 28.76
N GLU A 846 6.32 -12.99 27.80
CA GLU A 846 5.12 -12.13 27.80
C GLU A 846 3.81 -12.90 27.55
N LEU A 847 3.83 -13.97 26.75
CA LEU A 847 2.70 -14.90 26.65
C LEU A 847 2.38 -15.58 27.98
N THR A 848 3.42 -15.95 28.75
CA THR A 848 3.25 -16.54 30.08
C THR A 848 2.70 -15.51 31.06
N ARG A 849 3.28 -14.30 31.09
CA ARG A 849 2.84 -13.20 31.95
C ARG A 849 1.41 -12.75 31.67
N LEU A 850 0.96 -12.74 30.41
CA LEU A 850 -0.44 -12.45 30.07
C LEU A 850 -1.41 -13.54 30.58
N ALA A 851 -0.93 -14.76 30.82
CA ALA A 851 -1.69 -15.87 31.39
C ALA A 851 -1.61 -15.97 32.92
N THR A 852 -0.54 -15.47 33.56
CA THR A 852 -0.32 -15.60 35.01
C THR A 852 -0.51 -14.30 35.79
N GLU A 853 -0.30 -13.14 35.18
CA GLU A 853 -0.47 -11.82 35.80
C GLU A 853 -1.83 -11.21 35.44
N ALA A 854 -2.40 -10.41 36.36
CA ALA A 854 -3.55 -9.60 36.04
C ALA A 854 -3.13 -8.38 35.22
N VAL A 855 -3.74 -8.18 34.04
CA VAL A 855 -3.52 -6.97 33.22
C VAL A 855 -3.94 -5.73 34.02
N ALA A 856 -3.04 -4.76 34.13
CA ALA A 856 -3.28 -3.54 34.90
C ALA A 856 -4.30 -2.62 34.22
N ALA A 857 -4.97 -1.76 34.98
CA ALA A 857 -5.91 -0.78 34.41
C ALA A 857 -5.20 0.19 33.44
N SER A 858 -3.94 0.53 33.73
CA SER A 858 -3.00 1.33 32.91
C SER A 858 -2.54 0.64 31.61
N GLU A 859 -2.91 -0.62 31.38
CA GLU A 859 -2.78 -1.33 30.11
C GLU A 859 -4.16 -1.51 29.46
N LEU A 860 -5.13 -2.02 30.24
CA LEU A 860 -6.44 -2.46 29.75
C LEU A 860 -7.31 -1.32 29.21
N VAL A 861 -7.36 -0.18 29.90
CA VAL A 861 -8.16 0.98 29.46
C VAL A 861 -7.61 1.52 28.13
N PRO A 862 -6.29 1.78 28.01
CA PRO A 862 -5.66 2.09 26.73
C PRO A 862 -5.99 1.15 25.58
N ARG A 863 -5.81 -0.17 25.73
CA ARG A 863 -6.00 -1.09 24.61
C ARG A 863 -7.46 -1.19 24.17
N LYS A 864 -8.42 -1.02 25.08
CA LYS A 864 -9.85 -0.88 24.71
C LYS A 864 -10.10 0.36 23.88
N ALA A 865 -9.49 1.49 24.24
CA ALA A 865 -9.63 2.74 23.51
C ALA A 865 -9.01 2.62 22.11
N ALA A 866 -7.75 2.18 22.01
CA ALA A 866 -7.05 1.89 20.75
C ALA A 866 -7.88 1.01 19.79
N LEU A 867 -8.38 -0.14 20.28
CA LEU A 867 -9.24 -1.03 19.49
C LEU A 867 -10.58 -0.39 19.10
N SER A 868 -11.15 0.48 19.94
CA SER A 868 -12.41 1.17 19.63
C SER A 868 -12.22 2.26 18.57
N GLY A 869 -11.14 3.02 18.67
CA GLY A 869 -10.81 4.10 17.73
C GLY A 869 -10.34 3.61 16.37
N ASN A 870 -9.50 2.56 16.32
CA ASN A 870 -9.14 1.88 15.08
C ASN A 870 -10.39 1.37 14.35
N TYR A 871 -11.36 0.81 15.08
CA TYR A 871 -12.63 0.38 14.50
C TYR A 871 -13.50 1.55 14.02
N ALA A 872 -13.55 2.66 14.76
CA ALA A 872 -14.28 3.85 14.33
C ALA A 872 -13.69 4.45 13.04
N ARG A 873 -12.37 4.72 13.00
CA ARG A 873 -11.67 5.25 11.82
C ARG A 873 -11.86 4.36 10.59
N ALA A 874 -11.75 3.04 10.75
CA ALA A 874 -11.93 2.08 9.66
C ALA A 874 -13.33 2.16 9.01
N LEU A 875 -14.34 2.68 9.72
CA LEU A 875 -15.73 2.81 9.23
C LEU A 875 -16.10 4.24 8.79
N GLU A 876 -15.13 5.16 8.71
CA GLU A 876 -15.32 6.50 8.13
C GLU A 876 -15.38 6.48 6.60
N ARG A 877 -14.72 5.53 5.94
CA ARG A 877 -14.73 5.38 4.48
C ARG A 877 -15.85 4.45 4.00
N GLY A 878 -16.44 4.74 2.84
CA GLY A 878 -17.45 3.87 2.22
C GLY A 878 -16.94 2.44 2.00
N ALA A 879 -15.73 2.32 1.46
CA ALA A 879 -15.04 1.04 1.26
C ALA A 879 -14.78 0.26 2.57
N GLY A 880 -14.52 0.98 3.67
CA GLY A 880 -14.25 0.38 4.98
C GLY A 880 -15.49 -0.30 5.58
N LEU A 881 -16.65 0.32 5.46
CA LEU A 881 -17.94 -0.29 5.82
C LEU A 881 -18.27 -1.50 4.94
N VAL A 882 -18.01 -1.44 3.64
CA VAL A 882 -18.19 -2.58 2.72
C VAL A 882 -17.30 -3.77 3.14
N SER A 883 -16.02 -3.52 3.39
CA SER A 883 -15.05 -4.54 3.85
C SER A 883 -15.42 -5.15 5.21
N ALA A 884 -15.83 -4.34 6.17
CA ALA A 884 -16.26 -4.82 7.48
C ALA A 884 -17.52 -5.72 7.41
N LEU A 885 -18.47 -5.40 6.52
CA LEU A 885 -19.65 -6.22 6.30
C LEU A 885 -19.32 -7.53 5.57
N LEU A 886 -18.42 -7.51 4.58
CA LEU A 886 -17.90 -8.74 3.95
C LEU A 886 -17.28 -9.69 4.98
N SER A 887 -16.40 -9.17 5.84
CA SER A 887 -15.73 -9.96 6.89
C SER A 887 -16.71 -10.61 7.88
N LEU A 888 -17.85 -9.97 8.16
CA LEU A 888 -18.94 -10.60 8.92
C LEU A 888 -19.58 -11.73 8.11
N THR A 889 -19.86 -11.54 6.82
CA THR A 889 -20.53 -12.55 5.98
C THR A 889 -19.68 -13.78 5.65
N ASP A 890 -18.36 -13.67 5.48
CA ASP A 890 -17.46 -14.81 5.24
C ASP A 890 -17.50 -15.81 6.41
N CYS A 891 -17.52 -15.26 7.63
CA CYS A 891 -17.61 -15.98 8.89
C CYS A 891 -19.06 -16.30 9.33
N ASP A 892 -20.06 -16.11 8.44
CA ASP A 892 -21.48 -16.35 8.69
C ASP A 892 -22.03 -15.64 9.96
N LEU A 893 -21.55 -14.42 10.23
CA LEU A 893 -21.98 -13.59 11.37
C LEU A 893 -23.15 -12.64 11.03
N PRO A 894 -23.99 -12.27 12.02
CA PRO A 894 -25.03 -11.26 11.84
C PRO A 894 -24.46 -9.87 11.50
N LEU A 895 -25.09 -9.17 10.55
CA LEU A 895 -24.71 -7.80 10.16
C LEU A 895 -24.90 -6.78 11.31
N SER A 896 -25.75 -7.08 12.30
CA SER A 896 -25.90 -6.28 13.52
C SER A 896 -24.60 -6.15 14.33
N SER A 897 -23.71 -7.15 14.23
CA SER A 897 -22.47 -7.19 14.99
C SER A 897 -21.44 -6.13 14.60
N LEU A 898 -21.72 -5.35 13.55
CA LEU A 898 -21.07 -4.06 13.27
C LEU A 898 -21.21 -3.08 14.46
N ASN A 899 -22.38 -3.01 15.09
CA ASN A 899 -22.62 -2.14 16.25
C ASN A 899 -22.37 -2.85 17.60
N ASP A 900 -22.34 -4.19 17.63
CA ASP A 900 -22.08 -4.95 18.87
C ASP A 900 -20.60 -4.92 19.31
N TYR A 901 -19.64 -4.71 18.37
CA TYR A 901 -18.20 -4.85 18.65
C TYR A 901 -17.70 -3.88 19.74
N LEU A 902 -18.01 -2.59 19.63
CA LEU A 902 -17.56 -1.57 20.59
C LEU A 902 -18.10 -1.85 22.02
N PRO A 903 -19.41 -2.09 22.24
CA PRO A 903 -19.93 -2.54 23.54
C PRO A 903 -19.29 -3.83 24.07
N GLN A 904 -18.89 -4.77 23.21
CA GLN A 904 -18.22 -6.00 23.64
C GLN A 904 -16.77 -5.75 24.10
N VAL A 905 -15.98 -4.98 23.34
CA VAL A 905 -14.62 -4.57 23.71
C VAL A 905 -14.61 -3.85 25.06
N GLN A 906 -15.52 -2.89 25.25
CA GLN A 906 -15.58 -2.11 26.49
C GLN A 906 -15.96 -2.94 27.72
N LYS A 907 -16.68 -4.07 27.55
CA LYS A 907 -17.05 -4.99 28.63
C LYS A 907 -15.95 -5.99 29.05
N VAL A 908 -14.82 -6.06 28.33
CA VAL A 908 -13.73 -7.00 28.67
C VAL A 908 -13.07 -6.63 30.01
N THR A 909 -12.71 -7.63 30.82
CA THR A 909 -12.05 -7.47 32.13
C THR A 909 -10.71 -8.20 32.18
N ALA A 910 -9.77 -7.75 33.01
CA ALA A 910 -8.46 -8.39 33.16
C ALA A 910 -8.53 -9.90 33.49
N PRO A 911 -9.42 -10.38 34.39
CA PRO A 911 -9.56 -11.82 34.64
C PRO A 911 -10.12 -12.61 33.45
N GLN A 912 -10.87 -11.98 32.52
CA GLN A 912 -11.26 -12.64 31.26
C GLN A 912 -10.06 -12.76 30.31
N ILE A 913 -9.21 -11.73 30.21
CA ILE A 913 -7.98 -11.76 29.40
C ILE A 913 -7.03 -12.83 29.93
N GLN A 914 -6.78 -12.86 31.24
CA GLN A 914 -5.91 -13.85 31.87
C GLN A 914 -6.39 -15.29 31.60
N ARG A 915 -7.68 -15.58 31.80
CA ARG A 915 -8.28 -16.89 31.46
C ARG A 915 -8.24 -17.20 29.96
N PHE A 916 -8.39 -16.18 29.10
CA PHE A 916 -8.26 -16.35 27.65
C PHE A 916 -6.83 -16.70 27.25
N ALA A 917 -5.83 -16.01 27.80
CA ALA A 917 -4.42 -16.25 27.52
C ALA A 917 -3.97 -17.63 28.04
N ALA A 918 -4.30 -17.97 29.29
CA ALA A 918 -4.00 -19.28 29.87
C ALA A 918 -4.62 -20.44 29.07
N LYS A 919 -5.85 -20.29 28.55
CA LYS A 919 -6.51 -21.33 27.75
C LYS A 919 -6.04 -21.39 26.29
N ASN A 920 -5.83 -20.24 25.64
CA ASN A 920 -5.73 -20.17 24.17
C ASN A 920 -4.37 -19.67 23.66
N LEU A 921 -3.51 -19.09 24.50
CA LEU A 921 -2.24 -18.46 24.13
C LEU A 921 -1.00 -19.06 24.85
N GLY A 922 -1.17 -20.06 25.72
CA GLY A 922 -0.12 -20.61 26.58
C GLY A 922 1.20 -20.94 25.86
N ALA A 923 2.32 -20.52 26.47
CA ALA A 923 3.63 -20.51 25.83
C ALA A 923 4.35 -21.88 25.75
N SER A 924 3.89 -22.90 26.48
CA SER A 924 4.41 -24.27 26.43
C SER A 924 4.18 -24.91 25.05
N ASP A 925 2.97 -24.75 24.52
CA ASP A 925 2.48 -25.45 23.33
C ASP A 925 2.62 -24.60 22.06
N ALA A 926 3.20 -23.41 22.17
CA ALA A 926 3.54 -22.57 21.03
C ALA A 926 4.70 -23.17 20.25
N SER A 927 4.51 -23.34 18.94
CA SER A 927 5.61 -23.69 18.03
C SER A 927 6.51 -22.47 17.81
N ILE A 928 7.81 -22.70 17.76
CA ILE A 928 8.84 -21.70 17.47
C ILE A 928 9.29 -21.90 16.02
N ILE A 929 9.23 -20.84 15.22
CA ILE A 929 9.75 -20.79 13.86
C ILE A 929 10.78 -19.67 13.80
N ILE A 930 12.00 -19.98 13.36
CA ILE A 930 13.08 -19.01 13.15
C ILE A 930 13.57 -19.14 11.71
N VAL A 931 13.77 -18.02 11.03
CA VAL A 931 14.39 -17.97 9.69
C VAL A 931 15.53 -16.96 9.73
N GLY A 932 16.75 -17.39 9.45
CA GLY A 932 17.95 -16.56 9.55
C GLY A 932 19.23 -17.37 9.32
N ASP A 933 20.39 -16.74 9.48
CA ASP A 933 21.69 -17.43 9.39
C ASP A 933 21.92 -18.32 10.63
N GLY A 934 21.62 -19.61 10.49
CA GLY A 934 21.66 -20.58 11.59
C GLY A 934 23.03 -20.70 12.24
N ARG A 935 24.11 -20.39 11.52
CA ARG A 935 25.49 -20.42 12.04
C ARG A 935 25.66 -19.49 13.26
N GLN A 936 24.90 -18.40 13.32
CA GLN A 936 25.03 -17.36 14.35
C GLN A 936 24.20 -17.66 15.62
N PHE A 937 23.18 -18.52 15.56
CA PHE A 937 22.28 -18.77 16.70
C PHE A 937 21.99 -20.23 17.05
N LEU A 938 22.20 -21.20 16.14
CA LEU A 938 21.94 -22.62 16.43
C LEU A 938 22.66 -23.16 17.68
N PRO A 939 23.91 -22.77 18.01
CA PRO A 939 24.58 -23.22 19.22
C PRO A 939 23.85 -22.81 20.51
N GLU A 940 23.43 -21.54 20.63
CA GLU A 940 22.69 -21.06 21.81
C GLU A 940 21.24 -21.51 21.81
N LEU A 941 20.61 -21.62 20.63
CA LEU A 941 19.26 -22.13 20.50
C LEU A 941 19.17 -23.59 20.98
N LYS A 942 20.10 -24.46 20.58
CA LYS A 942 20.09 -25.89 20.95
C LYS A 942 20.36 -26.14 22.43
N LYS A 943 21.00 -25.22 23.16
CA LYS A 943 21.07 -25.28 24.64
C LYS A 943 19.70 -25.09 25.30
N ARG A 944 18.82 -24.27 24.69
CA ARG A 944 17.47 -23.97 25.19
C ARG A 944 16.41 -24.94 24.64
N PHE A 945 16.63 -25.41 23.42
CA PHE A 945 15.72 -26.25 22.64
C PHE A 945 16.52 -27.36 21.91
N PRO A 946 16.94 -28.43 22.61
CA PRO A 946 17.77 -29.49 22.02
C PRO A 946 17.10 -30.20 20.84
N ASN A 947 15.76 -30.25 20.84
CA ASN A 947 14.94 -30.84 19.78
C ASN A 947 14.67 -29.87 18.60
N ALA A 948 15.50 -28.84 18.41
CA ALA A 948 15.35 -27.90 17.30
C ALA A 948 15.64 -28.57 15.94
N GLU A 949 14.58 -28.75 15.16
CA GLU A 949 14.62 -29.21 13.77
C GLU A 949 15.28 -28.14 12.90
N VAL A 950 16.24 -28.51 12.05
CA VAL A 950 16.95 -27.56 11.17
C VAL A 950 16.75 -27.99 9.72
N ILE A 951 16.22 -27.08 8.91
CA ILE A 951 15.85 -27.28 7.52
C ILE A 951 16.55 -26.21 6.68
N PRO A 952 17.46 -26.56 5.75
CA PRO A 952 18.03 -25.59 4.82
C PRO A 952 16.94 -24.89 3.99
N ALA A 953 17.07 -23.59 3.73
CA ALA A 953 16.04 -22.80 3.05
C ALA A 953 15.69 -23.32 1.63
N ASP A 954 16.64 -23.93 0.91
CA ASP A 954 16.42 -24.58 -0.38
C ASP A 954 15.67 -25.93 -0.28
N LYS A 955 15.69 -26.55 0.91
CA LYS A 955 15.03 -27.81 1.25
C LYS A 955 13.68 -27.65 1.93
N LEU A 956 13.22 -26.41 2.18
CA LEU A 956 11.92 -26.15 2.75
C LEU A 956 10.80 -26.60 1.79
N ASP A 957 9.90 -27.47 2.26
CA ASP A 957 8.71 -27.87 1.52
C ASP A 957 7.44 -27.26 2.10
N LEU A 958 6.95 -26.16 1.51
CA LEU A 958 5.69 -25.55 1.91
C LEU A 958 4.46 -26.38 1.47
N ASN A 959 4.66 -27.46 0.69
CA ASN A 959 3.61 -28.30 0.13
C ASN A 959 3.29 -29.56 0.98
N LYS A 960 3.94 -29.78 2.12
CA LYS A 960 3.74 -30.95 3.01
C LYS A 960 3.69 -30.59 4.50
N ALA A 961 2.93 -31.34 5.32
CA ALA A 961 2.89 -31.18 6.79
C ALA A 961 4.25 -31.30 7.50
N VAL A 962 5.14 -32.14 6.98
CA VAL A 962 6.57 -32.15 7.35
C VAL A 962 7.30 -31.35 6.28
N PRO A 963 7.79 -30.13 6.57
CA PRO A 963 8.19 -29.17 5.53
C PRO A 963 9.62 -29.41 5.01
N PHE A 964 9.92 -30.66 4.63
CA PHE A 964 11.24 -31.12 4.22
C PHE A 964 11.17 -31.78 2.83
N LYS A 965 11.99 -31.29 1.89
CA LYS A 965 12.24 -31.92 0.60
C LYS A 965 13.36 -32.96 0.77
N PRO A 966 13.17 -34.23 0.35
CA PRO A 966 14.23 -35.24 0.35
C PRO A 966 15.40 -34.87 -0.58
#